data_AF-G0NUV5-F1
#
_entry.id   AF-G0NUV5-F1
#
_cell.length_a   1.000
_cell.length_b   1.000
_cell.length_c   1.000
_cell.angle_alpha   90.00
_cell.angle_beta   90.00
_cell.angle_gamma   90.00
#
_symmetry.space_group_name_H-M   'P 1'
#
loop_
_entity.id
_entity.type
_entity.pdbx_description
1 polymer ?
#
loop_
_entity_poly.entity_id
_entity_poly.type
_entity_poly.pdbx_seq_one_letter_code
_entity_poly.pdbx_strand_id
1 'polypeptide(L)'
;MAFHWQSKVNVQHVGVDDMVLIPKLTEQSIVENLKKRLQANSIFTYIGPVLISVNPFKQMPYFTEKEMLLYQGAAQYENAPHIYALADNMYRNMLIDNESQCVIISGESGAGKTVNAKFIMNYISRISGGGQKVQHIKDVILQSNPLLEAFGNSATVRNWNSSRFGKYVEIVFSRGGEPIGGKLSNFLLEKSRVVHQNEGDRNFHIFYQLCAGADKNLKSSLGIGDLQYYNYLNMSGVFKADDTDDGKEFESTLHAMKVVGVNEQDQLEVLRIVSHAMKVVGVNEQDQLEVLRIVSAVLHIGNISFSEENNFAAVSGKDYLEFPAFLLGLTNGDIEAKLTGRKMESKWGTQKEEIDMKLNVEQANYTRDAWVKAIYARLFDYLVKKVNDAMNITSQSSSDNFSIGILDIYGFEIFNNNGFEQFCINFVNEKLQQIFIELTLKAEQEEYVREGIKWTEIDYFDNKIVCDLIETKRPPGIMSLLDDTCAQNHGQRDGVDRQLLTTLSKSFAGHAHFAPGSDSFLIKHYAGDVTYNVDGFCDRNRDVLYPDLILLMQKSSNTFIRSLFPENVAASAGKRPTTFSTKIRVSLNWIFISYKFQLQTQANTLVESLMKCSPHYVRCIKPNETKRPNDWDESRVKHQVEYLGLRENIRVRRAGFAYRRAFDKFAQRYAIVSPQTWPSFHGDQQKACEIICDSVHMEKSQYQMGRTKIFVKNPESVRLCFKLKQDNNLVSVVLARRDTRTEQKEQAADLMYGKKERRRYSLNRNFVGDYIGLEHHPTLQSLVGKRQRVLFACTANKYDRKFRVCQTYKTTQTFIEMVTGELSLFEMKVFKSHTSIFRQLDLPQIKSIGLSPYQDDFVIINVGGEEYTSLLETPFKTEFCTALSKAYKERTNGNLHLDFRNSHIVSYKKMKFDFSDGKRTVQFGSDGTSSAEKTLKPNGKVLNVSIGAGLPNTTRPSTERPQGGYTPRRDQLRTSTRRTNKNTYNGTQATRAAPVSYHNTINIFQVPSHGTNNNYNQQPSHASVPTPVSTNHQYSQEPARIPVMGNVINQLNNMNMAASGNSNPSAGRGPPPARGPKPPPPAKPKLNPVVIAVYPYEAQDVDELSFEAGDEIELMNKDASGWWQGKINNRVGLFPGNYVKE
;
A
#
# COMPACT_ATOMS: atom_id res chain seq x y z
N MET A 1 32.19 41.08 -20.06
CA MET A 1 33.30 40.23 -19.58
C MET A 1 32.70 39.01 -18.88
N ALA A 2 33.27 37.82 -19.04
CA ALA A 2 32.75 36.60 -18.40
C ALA A 2 33.43 36.39 -17.03
N PHE A 3 32.66 36.47 -15.94
CA PHE A 3 33.18 36.22 -14.59
C PHE A 3 32.86 34.80 -14.14
N HIS A 4 33.87 33.94 -14.22
CA HIS A 4 33.86 32.56 -13.78
C HIS A 4 34.42 32.47 -12.34
N TRP A 5 33.61 32.06 -11.37
CA TRP A 5 34.11 31.66 -10.05
C TRP A 5 33.29 30.51 -9.47
N GLN A 6 33.98 29.63 -8.75
CA GLN A 6 33.46 28.34 -8.26
C GLN A 6 33.16 28.41 -6.75
N SER A 7 32.03 27.87 -6.32
CA SER A 7 31.77 27.61 -4.91
C SER A 7 32.45 26.30 -4.46
N LYS A 8 32.85 26.22 -3.19
CA LYS A 8 33.74 25.14 -2.69
C LYS A 8 33.03 23.81 -2.38
N VAL A 9 32.42 23.21 -3.40
CA VAL A 9 32.13 21.76 -3.45
C VAL A 9 32.45 21.28 -4.87
N ASN A 10 33.27 20.23 -5.02
CA ASN A 10 33.64 19.69 -6.33
C ASN A 10 32.49 18.90 -6.97
N VAL A 11 31.49 19.64 -7.49
CA VAL A 11 30.53 19.15 -8.49
C VAL A 11 30.93 19.77 -9.82
N GLN A 12 31.55 18.99 -10.70
CA GLN A 12 31.68 19.40 -12.10
C GLN A 12 30.27 19.38 -12.71
N HIS A 13 29.75 20.53 -13.15
CA HIS A 13 28.53 20.56 -13.96
C HIS A 13 28.83 19.94 -15.33
N VAL A 14 28.53 18.65 -15.47
CA VAL A 14 28.67 17.91 -16.74
C VAL A 14 27.30 17.74 -17.38
N GLY A 15 27.19 18.20 -18.62
CA GLY A 15 25.91 18.25 -19.32
C GLY A 15 24.92 19.20 -18.65
N VAL A 16 23.64 18.86 -18.74
CA VAL A 16 22.51 19.61 -18.20
C VAL A 16 21.76 18.74 -17.20
N ASP A 17 21.58 19.23 -15.97
CA ASP A 17 20.95 18.51 -14.86
C ASP A 17 19.44 18.31 -15.01
N ASP A 18 18.73 19.22 -15.69
CA ASP A 18 17.33 19.08 -16.12
C ASP A 18 17.24 19.30 -17.64
N MET A 19 16.77 18.30 -18.39
CA MET A 19 16.78 18.32 -19.84
C MET A 19 15.76 19.28 -20.46
N VAL A 20 14.86 19.87 -19.66
CA VAL A 20 14.05 21.03 -20.05
C VAL A 20 14.95 22.22 -20.45
N LEU A 21 16.18 22.31 -19.93
CA LEU A 21 17.15 23.37 -20.23
C LEU A 21 18.07 23.08 -21.44
N ILE A 22 17.93 21.95 -22.15
CA ILE A 22 18.74 21.66 -23.36
C ILE A 22 18.40 22.70 -24.46
N PRO A 23 19.37 23.45 -25.03
CA PRO A 23 19.06 24.52 -25.98
C PRO A 23 18.30 24.05 -27.23
N LYS A 24 18.90 23.14 -28.02
CA LYS A 24 18.32 22.54 -29.23
C LYS A 24 17.72 21.17 -28.88
N LEU A 25 16.40 21.03 -28.91
CA LEU A 25 15.72 19.77 -28.60
C LEU A 25 15.73 18.82 -29.81
N THR A 26 16.55 17.77 -29.75
CA THR A 26 16.59 16.63 -30.70
C THR A 26 16.84 15.32 -29.93
N GLU A 27 16.49 14.14 -30.45
CA GLU A 27 16.87 12.89 -29.77
C GLU A 27 18.38 12.82 -29.52
N GLN A 28 19.19 13.19 -30.52
CA GLN A 28 20.64 13.19 -30.43
C GLN A 28 21.17 14.05 -29.27
N SER A 29 20.58 15.24 -29.04
CA SER A 29 20.96 16.10 -27.91
C SER A 29 20.66 15.48 -26.53
N ILE A 30 19.62 14.66 -26.43
CA ILE A 30 19.24 13.94 -25.21
C ILE A 30 20.22 12.77 -24.99
N VAL A 31 20.46 11.97 -26.04
CA VAL A 31 21.42 10.86 -26.05
C VAL A 31 22.82 11.35 -25.67
N GLU A 32 23.29 12.45 -26.27
CA GLU A 32 24.57 13.09 -25.92
C GLU A 32 24.62 13.56 -24.47
N ASN A 33 23.56 14.19 -23.95
CA ASN A 33 23.54 14.68 -22.57
C ASN A 33 23.66 13.51 -21.58
N LEU A 34 22.89 12.45 -21.79
CA LEU A 34 22.93 11.23 -20.98
C LEU A 34 24.30 10.54 -21.07
N LYS A 35 24.91 10.47 -22.26
CA LYS A 35 26.26 9.91 -22.49
C LYS A 35 27.33 10.68 -21.71
N LYS A 36 27.34 12.01 -21.84
CA LYS A 36 28.29 12.92 -21.15
C LYS A 36 28.15 12.82 -19.63
N ARG A 37 26.91 12.76 -19.12
CA ARG A 37 26.62 12.62 -17.68
C ARG A 37 27.03 11.25 -17.13
N LEU A 38 26.75 10.15 -17.83
CA LEU A 38 27.17 8.81 -17.43
C LEU A 38 28.70 8.68 -17.37
N GLN A 39 29.42 9.23 -18.35
CA GLN A 39 30.89 9.27 -18.36
C GLN A 39 31.46 10.02 -17.14
N ALA A 40 30.79 11.09 -16.70
CA ALA A 40 31.09 11.80 -15.46
C ALA A 40 30.45 11.19 -14.20
N ASN A 41 30.09 9.90 -14.22
CA ASN A 41 29.51 9.15 -13.10
C ASN A 41 28.20 9.72 -12.54
N SER A 42 27.51 10.59 -13.30
CA SER A 42 26.28 11.27 -12.90
C SER A 42 25.07 10.57 -13.54
N ILE A 43 24.57 9.53 -12.88
CA ILE A 43 23.58 8.58 -13.48
C ILE A 43 22.15 9.12 -13.54
N PHE A 44 21.85 10.22 -12.84
CA PHE A 44 20.52 10.78 -12.67
C PHE A 44 20.39 12.12 -13.39
N THR A 45 19.24 12.37 -14.02
CA THR A 45 18.93 13.64 -14.74
C THR A 45 17.43 13.92 -14.66
N TYR A 46 17.00 15.16 -14.51
CA TYR A 46 15.57 15.52 -14.49
C TYR A 46 15.00 15.77 -15.89
N ILE A 47 13.68 15.62 -15.99
CA ILE A 47 12.80 16.31 -16.95
C ILE A 47 11.67 16.92 -16.10
N GLY A 48 11.94 18.09 -15.50
CA GLY A 48 11.05 18.68 -14.49
C GLY A 48 10.75 17.71 -13.32
N PRO A 49 9.50 17.24 -13.13
CA PRO A 49 9.15 16.30 -12.06
C PRO A 49 9.58 14.84 -12.34
N VAL A 50 9.94 14.48 -13.58
CA VAL A 50 10.32 13.11 -13.96
C VAL A 50 11.82 12.91 -13.74
N LEU A 51 12.21 11.78 -13.15
CA LEU A 51 13.61 11.40 -12.96
C LEU A 51 14.06 10.36 -13.99
N ILE A 52 15.11 10.66 -14.74
CA ILE A 52 15.81 9.71 -15.62
C ILE A 52 16.96 9.08 -14.84
N SER A 53 17.14 7.77 -14.97
CA SER A 53 18.23 6.98 -14.37
C SER A 53 18.89 6.11 -15.43
N VAL A 54 20.19 6.25 -15.66
CA VAL A 54 20.96 5.41 -16.61
C VAL A 54 21.76 4.38 -15.82
N ASN A 55 21.57 3.08 -16.07
CA ASN A 55 22.27 2.04 -15.31
C ASN A 55 23.80 2.08 -15.58
N PRO A 56 24.66 2.33 -14.57
CA PRO A 56 26.10 2.42 -14.79
C PRO A 56 26.83 1.07 -14.82
N PHE A 57 26.13 -0.05 -14.57
CA PHE A 57 26.69 -1.41 -14.44
C PHE A 57 27.89 -1.54 -13.47
N LYS A 58 27.94 -0.67 -12.45
CA LYS A 58 28.90 -0.67 -11.34
C LYS A 58 28.28 -0.05 -10.09
N GLN A 59 28.81 -0.39 -8.92
CA GLN A 59 28.42 0.27 -7.68
C GLN A 59 28.95 1.71 -7.65
N MET A 60 28.11 2.66 -7.22
CA MET A 60 28.45 4.09 -7.17
C MET A 60 28.71 4.53 -5.72
N PRO A 61 29.76 5.34 -5.45
CA PRO A 61 30.25 5.58 -4.09
C PRO A 61 29.40 6.57 -3.26
N TYR A 62 28.36 7.17 -3.84
CA TYR A 62 27.55 8.24 -3.22
C TYR A 62 26.18 7.77 -2.69
N PHE A 63 25.96 6.47 -2.54
CA PHE A 63 24.76 5.91 -1.92
C PHE A 63 24.98 5.65 -0.41
N THR A 64 25.43 6.66 0.34
CA THR A 64 25.74 6.54 1.78
C THR A 64 24.79 7.39 2.64
N GLU A 65 24.81 7.18 3.97
CA GLU A 65 24.04 8.02 4.91
C GLU A 65 24.38 9.51 4.81
N LYS A 66 25.61 9.85 4.40
CA LYS A 66 26.03 11.25 4.21
C LYS A 66 25.22 11.93 3.12
N GLU A 67 24.95 11.23 2.02
CA GLU A 67 24.11 11.75 0.95
C GLU A 67 22.63 11.69 1.33
N MET A 68 22.18 10.71 2.11
CA MET A 68 20.82 10.74 2.68
C MET A 68 20.58 12.02 3.50
N LEU A 69 21.53 12.39 4.38
CA LEU A 69 21.47 13.62 5.17
C LEU A 69 21.62 14.91 4.34
N LEU A 70 22.23 14.85 3.15
CA LEU A 70 22.35 15.97 2.22
C LEU A 70 21.01 16.27 1.51
N TYR A 71 20.24 15.25 1.17
CA TYR A 71 18.93 15.40 0.53
C TYR A 71 17.78 15.61 1.53
N GLN A 72 17.97 15.32 2.82
CA GLN A 72 16.92 15.39 3.83
C GLN A 72 16.35 16.81 4.02
N GLY A 73 15.11 17.00 3.59
CA GLY A 73 14.40 18.29 3.66
C GLY A 73 14.88 19.35 2.67
N ALA A 74 15.76 19.00 1.73
CA ALA A 74 16.25 19.90 0.69
C ALA A 74 15.20 20.09 -0.43
N ALA A 75 15.19 21.26 -1.08
CA ALA A 75 14.42 21.43 -2.30
C ALA A 75 15.08 20.69 -3.48
N GLN A 76 14.27 20.24 -4.44
CA GLN A 76 14.72 19.46 -5.62
C GLN A 76 15.85 20.14 -6.44
N TYR A 77 15.96 21.47 -6.36
CA TYR A 77 16.94 22.28 -7.08
C TYR A 77 18.12 22.77 -6.21
N GLU A 78 18.16 22.44 -4.92
CA GLU A 78 19.25 22.85 -4.01
C GLU A 78 20.46 21.89 -4.08
N ASN A 79 20.25 20.67 -4.58
CA ASN A 79 21.25 19.64 -4.81
C ASN A 79 21.16 19.12 -6.26
N ALA A 80 22.13 18.31 -6.69
CA ALA A 80 22.12 17.64 -7.99
C ALA A 80 20.97 16.60 -8.10
N PRO A 81 20.57 16.17 -9.32
CA PRO A 81 19.51 15.17 -9.49
C PRO A 81 19.84 13.85 -8.78
N HIS A 82 18.92 13.35 -7.95
CA HIS A 82 19.13 12.10 -7.22
C HIS A 82 17.82 11.40 -6.83
N ILE A 83 17.88 10.07 -6.72
CA ILE A 83 16.74 9.23 -6.29
C ILE A 83 16.26 9.58 -4.85
N TYR A 84 17.19 10.01 -3.98
CA TYR A 84 16.86 10.46 -2.63
C TYR A 84 16.09 11.79 -2.61
N ALA A 85 16.34 12.71 -3.56
CA ALA A 85 15.56 13.95 -3.66
C ALA A 85 14.08 13.68 -4.02
N LEU A 86 13.82 12.66 -4.84
CA LEU A 86 12.47 12.20 -5.16
C LEU A 86 11.81 11.54 -3.93
N ALA A 87 12.51 10.64 -3.24
CA ALA A 87 11.99 10.00 -2.03
C ALA A 87 11.73 10.98 -0.87
N ASP A 88 12.54 12.03 -0.73
CA ASP A 88 12.35 13.13 0.22
C ASP A 88 11.13 14.00 -0.11
N ASN A 89 10.93 14.27 -1.41
CA ASN A 89 9.77 15.00 -1.93
C ASN A 89 8.47 14.23 -1.62
N MET A 90 8.42 12.94 -1.96
CA MET A 90 7.29 12.05 -1.63
C MET A 90 6.99 12.05 -0.11
N TYR A 91 7.97 11.72 0.72
CA TYR A 91 7.74 11.61 2.17
C TYR A 91 7.32 12.93 2.80
N ARG A 92 7.83 14.08 2.33
CA ARG A 92 7.37 15.39 2.82
C ARG A 92 5.96 15.73 2.36
N ASN A 93 5.60 15.50 1.10
CA ASN A 93 4.25 15.83 0.60
C ASN A 93 3.20 15.00 1.34
N MET A 94 3.47 13.71 1.59
CA MET A 94 2.62 12.85 2.42
C MET A 94 2.32 13.47 3.81
N LEU A 95 3.32 14.08 4.45
CA LEU A 95 3.17 14.69 5.78
C LEU A 95 2.60 16.11 5.77
N ILE A 96 2.74 16.85 4.67
CA ILE A 96 2.30 18.24 4.54
C ILE A 96 0.87 18.28 4.00
N ASP A 97 0.65 17.63 2.88
CA ASP A 97 -0.60 17.68 2.12
C ASP A 97 -1.61 16.62 2.61
N ASN A 98 -1.17 15.65 3.43
CA ASN A 98 -1.98 14.55 3.97
C ASN A 98 -2.58 13.65 2.87
N GLU A 99 -1.79 13.41 1.82
CA GLU A 99 -2.14 12.56 0.68
C GLU A 99 -1.14 11.42 0.50
N SER A 100 -1.62 10.20 0.25
CA SER A 100 -0.77 9.08 -0.13
C SER A 100 0.01 9.39 -1.42
N GLN A 101 1.19 8.79 -1.58
CA GLN A 101 2.10 9.05 -2.70
C GLN A 101 2.46 7.73 -3.39
N CYS A 102 2.70 7.74 -4.69
CA CYS A 102 3.19 6.56 -5.40
C CYS A 102 4.34 6.90 -6.34
N VAL A 103 5.27 5.96 -6.54
CA VAL A 103 6.34 6.07 -7.55
C VAL A 103 6.27 4.93 -8.54
N ILE A 104 6.26 5.27 -9.83
CA ILE A 104 6.19 4.34 -10.94
C ILE A 104 7.58 4.28 -11.60
N ILE A 105 8.22 3.11 -11.49
CA ILE A 105 9.57 2.86 -12.02
C ILE A 105 9.44 1.97 -13.27
N SER A 106 9.91 2.47 -14.42
CA SER A 106 9.76 1.81 -15.73
C SER A 106 11.06 1.86 -16.55
N GLY A 107 11.16 1.04 -17.59
CA GLY A 107 12.39 0.84 -18.39
C GLY A 107 12.65 -0.64 -18.74
N GLU A 108 13.63 -0.92 -19.59
CA GLU A 108 13.91 -2.29 -20.08
C GLU A 108 14.37 -3.27 -18.98
N SER A 109 14.39 -4.57 -19.28
CA SER A 109 15.00 -5.56 -18.39
C SER A 109 16.52 -5.33 -18.30
N GLY A 110 17.05 -5.32 -17.08
CA GLY A 110 18.42 -4.89 -16.79
C GLY A 110 18.64 -3.37 -16.66
N ALA A 111 17.63 -2.52 -16.85
CA ALA A 111 17.79 -1.05 -16.75
C ALA A 111 17.94 -0.51 -15.31
N GLY A 112 17.92 -1.35 -14.27
CA GLY A 112 18.16 -0.94 -12.88
C GLY A 112 16.92 -0.55 -12.04
N LYS A 113 15.71 -0.83 -12.53
CA LYS A 113 14.42 -0.49 -11.86
C LYS A 113 14.37 -0.90 -10.39
N THR A 114 14.58 -2.18 -10.11
CA THR A 114 14.61 -2.79 -8.77
C THR A 114 15.70 -2.22 -7.86
N VAL A 115 16.81 -1.74 -8.42
CA VAL A 115 17.88 -1.09 -7.66
C VAL A 115 17.43 0.30 -7.20
N ASN A 116 16.78 1.08 -8.08
CA ASN A 116 16.16 2.35 -7.70
C ASN A 116 15.04 2.15 -6.67
N ALA A 117 14.21 1.11 -6.79
CA ALA A 117 13.22 0.74 -5.78
C ALA A 117 13.88 0.47 -4.41
N LYS A 118 14.94 -0.33 -4.38
CA LYS A 118 15.74 -0.62 -3.17
C LYS A 118 16.38 0.65 -2.57
N PHE A 119 16.77 1.64 -3.39
CA PHE A 119 17.24 2.95 -2.88
C PHE A 119 16.13 3.82 -2.27
N ILE A 120 14.94 3.88 -2.88
CA ILE A 120 13.79 4.62 -2.32
C ILE A 120 13.38 4.04 -0.97
N MET A 121 13.22 2.70 -0.87
CA MET A 121 12.88 2.02 0.38
C MET A 121 13.90 2.28 1.50
N ASN A 122 15.19 2.21 1.19
CA ASN A 122 16.25 2.48 2.16
C ASN A 122 16.25 3.94 2.65
N TYR A 123 15.98 4.92 1.77
CA TYR A 123 15.87 6.32 2.16
C TYR A 123 14.67 6.57 3.09
N ILE A 124 13.48 6.11 2.69
CA ILE A 124 12.24 6.26 3.47
C ILE A 124 12.37 5.60 4.85
N SER A 125 12.93 4.40 4.91
CA SER A 125 13.21 3.70 6.18
C SER A 125 14.17 4.49 7.10
N ARG A 126 15.14 5.22 6.53
CA ARG A 126 16.15 5.94 7.32
C ARG A 126 15.66 7.27 7.87
N ILE A 127 14.75 7.96 7.17
CA ILE A 127 14.19 9.27 7.59
C ILE A 127 12.98 9.14 8.51
N SER A 128 12.20 8.05 8.42
CA SER A 128 10.92 7.89 9.12
C SER A 128 11.01 7.48 10.59
N GLY A 129 12.23 7.30 11.12
CA GLY A 129 12.51 7.06 12.53
C GLY A 129 12.60 5.58 12.92
N GLY A 130 13.73 5.19 13.52
CA GLY A 130 14.00 3.81 13.94
C GLY A 130 13.39 3.46 15.30
N GLY A 131 12.23 2.81 15.29
CA GLY A 131 11.80 1.88 16.34
C GLY A 131 12.10 0.43 15.95
N GLN A 132 12.08 -0.51 16.90
CA GLN A 132 12.29 -1.95 16.58
C GLN A 132 11.26 -2.46 15.57
N LYS A 133 9.98 -2.04 15.68
CA LYS A 133 8.91 -2.37 14.72
C LYS A 133 9.19 -1.85 13.31
N VAL A 134 9.71 -0.62 13.18
CA VAL A 134 10.09 -0.02 11.89
C VAL A 134 11.24 -0.78 11.24
N GLN A 135 12.25 -1.16 12.04
CA GLN A 135 13.37 -1.96 11.56
C GLN A 135 12.92 -3.37 11.16
N HIS A 136 12.00 -4.00 11.90
CA HIS A 136 11.42 -5.29 11.53
C HIS A 136 10.66 -5.23 10.19
N ILE A 137 9.76 -4.25 9.98
CA ILE A 137 9.05 -4.08 8.69
C ILE A 137 10.05 -3.90 7.54
N LYS A 138 11.09 -3.07 7.73
CA LYS A 138 12.17 -2.89 6.76
C LYS A 138 12.88 -4.20 6.45
N ASP A 139 13.25 -4.96 7.48
CA ASP A 139 13.99 -6.21 7.32
C ASP A 139 13.13 -7.28 6.65
N VAL A 140 11.82 -7.38 6.94
CA VAL A 140 10.88 -8.24 6.19
C VAL A 140 10.78 -7.82 4.72
N ILE A 141 10.68 -6.52 4.42
CA ILE A 141 10.64 -6.00 3.03
C ILE A 141 11.97 -6.25 2.28
N LEU A 142 13.11 -6.22 2.97
CA LEU A 142 14.43 -6.47 2.37
C LEU A 142 14.73 -7.97 2.23
N GLN A 143 14.50 -8.77 3.26
CA GLN A 143 14.75 -10.21 3.32
C GLN A 143 13.74 -11.02 2.49
N SER A 144 12.54 -10.51 2.22
CA SER A 144 11.62 -11.14 1.26
C SER A 144 12.06 -11.02 -0.21
N ASN A 145 13.08 -10.22 -0.54
CA ASN A 145 13.52 -10.11 -1.94
C ASN A 145 14.12 -11.42 -2.49
N PRO A 146 15.12 -12.09 -1.88
CA PRO A 146 15.61 -13.39 -2.35
C PRO A 146 14.49 -14.42 -2.58
N LEU A 147 13.52 -14.51 -1.65
CA LEU A 147 12.37 -15.40 -1.79
C LEU A 147 11.49 -15.07 -3.02
N LEU A 148 11.19 -13.79 -3.25
CA LEU A 148 10.36 -13.36 -4.38
C LEU A 148 11.13 -13.37 -5.71
N GLU A 149 12.43 -13.13 -5.68
CA GLU A 149 13.32 -13.24 -6.85
C GLU A 149 13.51 -14.72 -7.25
N ALA A 150 13.64 -15.65 -6.30
CA ALA A 150 13.75 -17.08 -6.58
C ALA A 150 12.52 -17.68 -7.29
N PHE A 151 11.31 -17.32 -6.86
CA PHE A 151 10.05 -17.83 -7.42
C PHE A 151 9.46 -16.97 -8.54
N GLY A 152 9.88 -15.71 -8.66
CA GLY A 152 9.30 -14.72 -9.59
C GLY A 152 10.24 -14.21 -10.68
N ASN A 153 11.54 -14.47 -10.59
CA ASN A 153 12.51 -14.12 -11.63
C ASN A 153 13.04 -15.36 -12.34
N SER A 154 13.50 -15.16 -13.58
CA SER A 154 14.19 -16.17 -14.39
C SER A 154 15.35 -15.53 -15.13
N ALA A 155 16.27 -16.35 -15.63
CA ALA A 155 17.22 -15.90 -16.63
C ALA A 155 16.53 -15.83 -18.00
N THR A 156 16.79 -14.76 -18.73
CA THR A 156 16.52 -14.66 -20.17
C THR A 156 17.77 -14.26 -20.92
N VAL A 157 17.78 -14.46 -22.24
CA VAL A 157 18.90 -14.10 -23.13
C VAL A 157 19.44 -12.67 -22.90
N ARG A 158 18.60 -11.73 -22.45
CA ARG A 158 18.98 -10.32 -22.18
C ARG A 158 19.33 -10.00 -20.73
N ASN A 159 18.88 -10.78 -19.75
CA ASN A 159 19.09 -10.50 -18.32
C ASN A 159 19.02 -11.80 -17.49
N TRP A 160 20.06 -12.09 -16.71
CA TRP A 160 20.11 -13.30 -15.89
C TRP A 160 19.12 -13.28 -14.72
N ASN A 161 18.73 -12.10 -14.22
CA ASN A 161 17.76 -11.93 -13.14
C ASN A 161 16.60 -11.04 -13.63
N SER A 162 15.76 -11.59 -14.51
CA SER A 162 14.64 -10.88 -15.13
C SER A 162 13.35 -11.18 -14.38
N SER A 163 12.77 -10.18 -13.69
CA SER A 163 11.49 -10.32 -13.01
C SER A 163 10.35 -10.58 -14.00
N ARG A 164 9.59 -11.66 -13.76
CA ARG A 164 8.46 -12.11 -14.59
C ARG A 164 7.12 -11.91 -13.87
N PHE A 165 7.08 -10.96 -12.94
CA PHE A 165 5.89 -10.46 -12.26
C PHE A 165 6.08 -8.96 -11.96
N GLY A 166 5.00 -8.21 -11.82
CA GLY A 166 5.01 -6.84 -11.30
C GLY A 166 4.91 -6.81 -9.77
N LYS A 167 5.72 -5.99 -9.12
CA LYS A 167 5.79 -5.82 -7.67
C LYS A 167 5.33 -4.43 -7.25
N TYR A 168 4.28 -4.34 -6.44
CA TYR A 168 3.86 -3.10 -5.79
C TYR A 168 4.05 -3.23 -4.27
N VAL A 169 4.86 -2.34 -3.68
CA VAL A 169 5.11 -2.28 -2.24
C VAL A 169 4.49 -1.00 -1.69
N GLU A 170 3.43 -1.15 -0.90
CA GLU A 170 2.81 -0.06 -0.15
C GLU A 170 3.38 -0.06 1.27
N ILE A 171 4.15 0.95 1.64
CA ILE A 171 4.54 1.20 3.04
C ILE A 171 3.45 2.06 3.67
N VAL A 172 2.87 1.62 4.79
CA VAL A 172 1.75 2.31 5.45
C VAL A 172 2.27 3.13 6.63
N PHE A 173 1.85 4.39 6.72
CA PHE A 173 2.29 5.36 7.71
C PHE A 173 1.16 5.84 8.61
N SER A 174 1.49 6.04 9.88
CA SER A 174 0.68 6.86 10.78
C SER A 174 0.69 8.32 10.35
N ARG A 175 -0.27 9.11 10.83
CA ARG A 175 -0.26 10.58 10.74
C ARG A 175 0.97 11.25 11.38
N GLY A 176 1.78 10.51 12.15
CA GLY A 176 3.06 10.97 12.70
C GLY A 176 4.24 10.83 11.73
N GLY A 177 4.09 10.09 10.62
CA GLY A 177 5.16 9.74 9.68
C GLY A 177 5.94 8.47 10.04
N GLU A 178 5.62 7.82 11.15
CA GLU A 178 6.19 6.53 11.51
C GLU A 178 5.50 5.40 10.71
N PRO A 179 6.23 4.47 10.07
CA PRO A 179 5.63 3.36 9.33
C PRO A 179 5.08 2.31 10.29
N ILE A 180 3.81 1.97 10.11
CA ILE A 180 3.03 1.09 10.98
C ILE A 180 2.79 -0.31 10.38
N GLY A 181 3.08 -0.49 9.09
CA GLY A 181 2.97 -1.78 8.41
C GLY A 181 3.33 -1.67 6.93
N GLY A 182 3.15 -2.78 6.20
CA GLY A 182 3.34 -2.81 4.76
C GLY A 182 2.40 -3.77 4.05
N LYS A 183 2.14 -3.53 2.77
CA LYS A 183 1.36 -4.41 1.89
C LYS A 183 2.10 -4.60 0.56
N LEU A 184 2.39 -5.87 0.25
CA LEU A 184 2.95 -6.33 -1.01
C LEU A 184 1.82 -6.83 -1.90
N SER A 185 1.67 -6.26 -3.08
CA SER A 185 0.76 -6.78 -4.11
C SER A 185 1.58 -7.26 -5.31
N ASN A 186 1.37 -8.52 -5.71
CA ASN A 186 1.95 -9.12 -6.90
C ASN A 186 0.98 -9.05 -8.08
N PHE A 187 1.50 -8.88 -9.29
CA PHE A 187 0.69 -8.81 -10.50
C PHE A 187 1.31 -9.61 -11.64
N LEU A 188 0.46 -10.31 -12.39
CA LEU A 188 0.80 -10.86 -13.71
C LEU A 188 2.10 -11.67 -13.75
N LEU A 189 2.20 -12.69 -12.89
CA LEU A 189 3.22 -13.73 -12.97
C LEU A 189 3.12 -14.46 -14.33
N GLU A 190 4.24 -14.60 -15.05
CA GLU A 190 4.34 -15.34 -16.32
C GLU A 190 4.25 -16.87 -16.10
N LYS A 191 3.03 -17.37 -15.80
CA LYS A 191 2.80 -18.77 -15.43
C LYS A 191 3.29 -19.78 -16.47
N SER A 192 3.22 -19.44 -17.76
CA SER A 192 3.67 -20.32 -18.85
C SER A 192 5.16 -20.62 -18.80
N ARG A 193 6.00 -19.75 -18.19
CA ARG A 193 7.43 -20.03 -18.01
C ARG A 193 7.73 -21.29 -17.20
N VAL A 194 6.80 -21.70 -16.33
CA VAL A 194 6.91 -22.95 -15.56
C VAL A 194 6.94 -24.18 -16.48
N VAL A 195 6.20 -24.14 -17.59
CA VAL A 195 5.96 -25.30 -18.48
C VAL A 195 6.64 -25.21 -19.85
N HIS A 196 7.05 -24.01 -20.27
CA HIS A 196 7.69 -23.75 -21.56
C HIS A 196 8.67 -22.57 -21.45
N GLN A 197 9.82 -22.66 -22.11
CA GLN A 197 10.83 -21.60 -22.17
C GLN A 197 11.32 -21.42 -23.61
N ASN A 198 11.74 -20.20 -23.94
CA ASN A 198 12.41 -19.95 -25.22
C ASN A 198 13.82 -20.58 -25.22
N GLU A 199 14.36 -20.83 -26.41
CA GLU A 199 15.78 -21.19 -26.59
C GLU A 199 16.68 -20.13 -25.94
N GLY A 200 17.66 -20.57 -25.13
CA GLY A 200 18.56 -19.67 -24.40
C GLY A 200 18.02 -19.04 -23.12
N ASP A 201 16.73 -19.19 -22.79
CA ASP A 201 16.16 -18.76 -21.51
C ASP A 201 16.31 -19.85 -20.41
N ARG A 202 16.06 -19.51 -19.14
CA ARG A 202 15.78 -20.49 -18.05
C ARG A 202 14.32 -20.44 -17.60
N ASN A 203 13.91 -21.49 -16.89
CA ASN A 203 12.73 -21.49 -16.01
C ASN A 203 12.99 -20.60 -14.76
N PHE A 204 12.07 -20.53 -13.81
CA PHE A 204 12.25 -19.79 -12.55
C PHE A 204 13.44 -20.34 -11.74
N HIS A 205 14.18 -19.45 -11.07
CA HIS A 205 15.44 -19.80 -10.40
C HIS A 205 15.30 -20.92 -9.36
N ILE A 206 14.19 -20.95 -8.62
CA ILE A 206 13.93 -21.92 -7.55
C ILE A 206 14.13 -23.39 -7.97
N PHE A 207 13.83 -23.75 -9.22
CA PHE A 207 14.02 -25.12 -9.71
C PHE A 207 15.50 -25.50 -9.80
N TYR A 208 16.33 -24.64 -10.41
CA TYR A 208 17.78 -24.83 -10.51
C TYR A 208 18.44 -24.75 -9.13
N GLN A 209 17.99 -23.83 -8.28
CA GLN A 209 18.42 -23.68 -6.88
C GLN A 209 18.14 -24.94 -6.06
N LEU A 210 16.95 -25.54 -6.17
CA LEU A 210 16.61 -26.79 -5.49
C LEU A 210 17.48 -27.96 -5.98
N CYS A 211 17.64 -28.10 -7.30
CA CYS A 211 18.50 -29.14 -7.89
C CYS A 211 19.99 -28.96 -7.53
N ALA A 212 20.49 -27.74 -7.40
CA ALA A 212 21.87 -27.46 -7.02
C ALA A 212 22.09 -27.61 -5.50
N GLY A 213 21.36 -26.84 -4.69
CA GLY A 213 21.62 -26.60 -3.27
C GLY A 213 20.96 -27.56 -2.28
N ALA A 214 20.02 -28.42 -2.69
CA ALA A 214 19.44 -29.39 -1.75
C ALA A 214 20.46 -30.44 -1.28
N ASP A 215 20.43 -30.76 0.01
CA ASP A 215 21.27 -31.80 0.62
C ASP A 215 20.83 -33.21 0.17
N LYS A 216 21.65 -34.23 0.46
CA LYS A 216 21.36 -35.62 0.04
C LYS A 216 20.06 -36.17 0.63
N ASN A 217 19.68 -35.77 1.84
CA ASN A 217 18.44 -36.22 2.49
C ASN A 217 17.21 -35.54 1.87
N LEU A 218 17.26 -34.23 1.65
CA LEU A 218 16.20 -33.48 0.99
C LEU A 218 16.02 -33.94 -0.47
N LYS A 219 17.12 -34.18 -1.21
CA LYS A 219 17.03 -34.72 -2.57
C LYS A 219 16.36 -36.09 -2.61
N SER A 220 16.77 -37.00 -1.72
CA SER A 220 16.19 -38.35 -1.63
C SER A 220 14.71 -38.32 -1.23
N SER A 221 14.31 -37.45 -0.29
CA SER A 221 12.92 -37.36 0.17
C SER A 221 11.97 -36.60 -0.78
N LEU A 222 12.52 -35.77 -1.68
CA LEU A 222 11.75 -35.04 -2.69
C LEU A 222 11.80 -35.66 -4.10
N GLY A 223 12.63 -36.67 -4.35
CA GLY A 223 12.80 -37.29 -5.67
C GLY A 223 13.76 -36.56 -6.62
N ILE A 224 14.55 -35.61 -6.12
CA ILE A 224 15.35 -34.68 -6.94
C ILE A 224 16.56 -35.38 -7.59
N GLY A 225 16.45 -35.60 -8.90
CA GLY A 225 17.52 -36.09 -9.78
C GLY A 225 18.29 -34.97 -10.50
N ASP A 226 19.00 -35.35 -11.56
CA ASP A 226 19.77 -34.42 -12.40
C ASP A 226 18.87 -33.50 -13.25
N LEU A 227 19.37 -32.30 -13.54
CA LEU A 227 18.63 -31.27 -14.29
C LEU A 227 18.11 -31.74 -15.66
N GLN A 228 18.82 -32.66 -16.32
CA GLN A 228 18.45 -33.19 -17.65
C GLN A 228 17.23 -34.13 -17.61
N TYR A 229 16.95 -34.76 -16.46
CA TYR A 229 15.83 -35.68 -16.29
C TYR A 229 14.47 -34.97 -16.34
N TYR A 230 14.41 -33.66 -16.07
CA TYR A 230 13.16 -32.90 -16.01
C TYR A 230 12.85 -32.15 -17.31
N ASN A 231 11.73 -32.49 -17.94
CA ASN A 231 11.30 -31.86 -19.20
C ASN A 231 11.19 -30.33 -19.09
N TYR A 232 10.61 -29.81 -18.00
CA TYR A 232 10.50 -28.36 -17.77
C TYR A 232 11.83 -27.62 -17.50
N LEU A 233 12.97 -28.32 -17.49
CA LEU A 233 14.31 -27.74 -17.34
C LEU A 233 15.24 -28.05 -18.52
N ASN A 234 14.96 -29.07 -19.33
CA ASN A 234 15.82 -29.47 -20.45
C ASN A 234 15.44 -28.83 -21.80
N MET A 235 14.20 -28.31 -21.96
CA MET A 235 13.69 -27.71 -23.20
C MET A 235 14.55 -26.59 -23.81
N SER A 236 15.18 -25.73 -23.00
CA SER A 236 15.96 -24.58 -23.49
C SER A 236 17.45 -24.82 -23.66
N GLY A 237 17.95 -25.99 -23.25
CA GLY A 237 19.38 -26.34 -23.22
C GLY A 237 20.23 -25.63 -22.15
N VAL A 238 19.69 -24.64 -21.43
CA VAL A 238 20.46 -23.80 -20.48
C VAL A 238 20.27 -24.25 -19.03
N PHE A 239 21.22 -25.05 -18.55
CA PHE A 239 21.20 -25.61 -17.19
C PHE A 239 21.86 -24.71 -16.12
N LYS A 240 22.80 -23.84 -16.51
CA LYS A 240 23.57 -22.97 -15.60
C LYS A 240 23.59 -21.53 -16.14
N ALA A 241 23.60 -20.54 -15.25
CA ALA A 241 23.88 -19.14 -15.58
C ALA A 241 25.34 -18.79 -15.20
N ASP A 242 26.06 -18.10 -16.08
CA ASP A 242 27.50 -17.83 -15.89
C ASP A 242 27.79 -16.89 -14.71
N ASP A 243 26.88 -15.95 -14.43
CA ASP A 243 27.00 -14.92 -13.39
C ASP A 243 26.52 -15.38 -11.99
N THR A 244 26.15 -16.66 -11.79
CA THR A 244 25.38 -17.08 -10.58
C THR A 244 25.74 -18.46 -10.03
N ASP A 245 25.71 -18.58 -8.70
CA ASP A 245 25.79 -19.85 -7.96
C ASP A 245 24.39 -20.20 -7.41
N ASP A 246 23.64 -21.01 -8.16
CA ASP A 246 22.28 -21.44 -7.78
C ASP A 246 22.25 -22.18 -6.42
N GLY A 247 23.36 -22.80 -5.98
CA GLY A 247 23.44 -23.46 -4.67
C GLY A 247 23.48 -22.46 -3.51
N LYS A 248 24.27 -21.39 -3.66
CA LYS A 248 24.36 -20.30 -2.67
C LYS A 248 23.10 -19.43 -2.64
N GLU A 249 22.45 -19.23 -3.78
CA GLU A 249 21.15 -18.54 -3.83
C GLU A 249 20.03 -19.38 -3.21
N PHE A 250 20.13 -20.72 -3.22
CA PHE A 250 19.23 -21.60 -2.46
C PHE A 250 19.36 -21.40 -0.94
N GLU A 251 20.57 -21.36 -0.39
CA GLU A 251 20.78 -21.04 1.04
C GLU A 251 20.18 -19.69 1.42
N SER A 252 20.38 -18.68 0.57
CA SER A 252 19.83 -17.33 0.75
C SER A 252 18.30 -17.32 0.71
N THR A 253 17.69 -18.14 -0.15
CA THR A 253 16.24 -18.33 -0.26
C THR A 253 15.65 -19.06 0.96
N LEU A 254 16.32 -20.09 1.48
CA LEU A 254 15.93 -20.77 2.72
C LEU A 254 16.07 -19.85 3.94
N HIS A 255 17.09 -18.99 4.00
CA HIS A 255 17.22 -17.97 5.03
C HIS A 255 16.05 -16.97 4.98
N ALA A 256 15.71 -16.48 3.79
CA ALA A 256 14.54 -15.61 3.59
C ALA A 256 13.23 -16.26 4.06
N MET A 257 12.98 -17.54 3.74
CA MET A 257 11.81 -18.27 4.24
C MET A 257 11.76 -18.32 5.77
N LYS A 258 12.90 -18.53 6.45
CA LYS A 258 12.97 -18.56 7.92
C LYS A 258 12.63 -17.20 8.54
N VAL A 259 13.16 -16.11 7.99
CA VAL A 259 12.90 -14.74 8.47
C VAL A 259 11.46 -14.29 8.22
N VAL A 260 10.87 -14.65 7.07
CA VAL A 260 9.55 -14.16 6.64
C VAL A 260 8.36 -14.67 7.49
N GLY A 261 8.50 -15.71 8.31
CA GLY A 261 7.37 -16.26 9.08
C GLY A 261 7.42 -16.06 10.58
N VAL A 262 8.19 -15.10 11.08
CA VAL A 262 8.28 -14.80 12.52
C VAL A 262 7.09 -13.93 12.95
N ASN A 263 6.09 -14.52 13.60
CA ASN A 263 4.98 -13.77 14.20
C ASN A 263 5.36 -13.22 15.60
N GLU A 264 4.83 -12.05 16.01
CA GLU A 264 5.15 -11.38 17.29
C GLU A 264 4.74 -12.16 18.57
N GLN A 265 4.07 -13.32 18.48
CA GLN A 265 3.35 -13.93 19.62
C GLN A 265 4.25 -14.53 20.72
N ASP A 266 5.50 -14.90 20.41
CA ASP A 266 6.39 -15.68 21.28
C ASP A 266 7.68 -14.93 21.74
N GLN A 267 7.84 -13.64 21.41
CA GLN A 267 9.06 -12.88 21.76
C GLN A 267 9.01 -12.18 23.12
N LEU A 268 8.92 -12.94 24.22
CA LEU A 268 9.05 -12.40 25.58
C LEU A 268 9.97 -13.19 26.56
N GLU A 269 10.62 -14.28 26.12
CA GLU A 269 11.57 -15.03 26.97
C GLU A 269 12.98 -15.25 26.34
N VAL A 270 13.23 -14.70 25.15
CA VAL A 270 14.44 -15.00 24.34
C VAL A 270 15.75 -14.41 24.92
N LEU A 271 15.69 -13.46 25.85
CA LEU A 271 16.85 -12.64 26.26
C LEU A 271 17.66 -13.17 27.47
N ARG A 272 17.48 -14.43 27.91
CA ARG A 272 18.25 -14.94 29.07
C ARG A 272 18.75 -16.39 29.06
N ILE A 273 18.31 -17.26 28.15
CA ILE A 273 18.83 -18.66 28.06
C ILE A 273 19.25 -18.98 26.62
N VAL A 274 20.37 -18.37 26.22
CA VAL A 274 21.06 -18.76 24.98
C VAL A 274 21.64 -20.16 25.16
N SER A 275 21.30 -21.09 24.24
CA SER A 275 21.87 -22.43 24.00
C SER A 275 21.01 -23.68 24.31
N HIS A 276 19.69 -23.59 24.55
CA HIS A 276 18.85 -24.81 24.64
C HIS A 276 17.39 -24.75 24.11
N ALA A 277 16.94 -23.65 23.51
CA ALA A 277 15.56 -23.49 23.01
C ALA A 277 15.48 -23.34 21.47
N MET A 278 15.95 -24.34 20.71
CA MET A 278 15.78 -24.37 19.25
C MET A 278 14.41 -24.92 18.82
N LYS A 279 13.33 -24.18 19.11
CA LYS A 279 12.02 -24.29 18.41
C LYS A 279 11.06 -23.21 18.88
N VAL A 280 10.53 -22.42 17.92
CA VAL A 280 9.16 -21.85 17.84
C VAL A 280 9.13 -20.75 16.76
N VAL A 281 8.13 -20.81 15.88
CA VAL A 281 7.66 -19.76 14.94
C VAL A 281 8.73 -19.04 14.08
N GLY A 282 9.02 -19.68 12.94
CA GLY A 282 9.24 -19.00 11.66
C GLY A 282 8.19 -19.51 10.65
N VAL A 283 8.44 -19.44 9.33
CA VAL A 283 7.72 -20.36 8.42
C VAL A 283 8.15 -21.76 8.86
N ASN A 284 7.22 -22.58 9.35
CA ASN A 284 7.55 -23.88 9.96
C ASN A 284 8.47 -24.68 9.02
N GLU A 285 9.39 -25.48 9.58
CA GLU A 285 10.21 -26.38 8.76
C GLU A 285 9.32 -27.35 7.94
N GLN A 286 8.12 -27.64 8.45
CA GLN A 286 7.04 -28.29 7.69
C GLN A 286 6.53 -27.43 6.52
N ASP A 287 6.04 -26.21 6.75
CA ASP A 287 5.58 -25.28 5.70
C ASP A 287 6.67 -25.07 4.61
N GLN A 288 7.95 -24.98 4.98
CA GLN A 288 9.08 -24.90 4.04
C GLN A 288 9.22 -26.18 3.22
N LEU A 289 9.14 -27.35 3.87
CA LEU A 289 9.16 -28.64 3.19
C LEU A 289 7.95 -28.81 2.25
N GLU A 290 6.75 -28.35 2.62
CA GLU A 290 5.57 -28.37 1.74
C GLU A 290 5.74 -27.46 0.51
N VAL A 291 6.33 -26.27 0.67
CA VAL A 291 6.69 -25.39 -0.46
C VAL A 291 7.65 -26.13 -1.42
N LEU A 292 8.71 -26.76 -0.90
CA LEU A 292 9.67 -27.49 -1.74
C LEU A 292 9.11 -28.80 -2.32
N ARG A 293 8.19 -29.47 -1.63
CA ARG A 293 7.41 -30.61 -2.16
C ARG A 293 6.60 -30.21 -3.38
N ILE A 294 5.95 -29.05 -3.36
CA ILE A 294 5.21 -28.56 -4.53
C ILE A 294 6.15 -28.18 -5.68
N VAL A 295 7.30 -27.57 -5.40
CA VAL A 295 8.33 -27.29 -6.43
C VAL A 295 8.81 -28.59 -7.08
N SER A 296 9.08 -29.65 -6.29
CA SER A 296 9.45 -30.96 -6.83
C SER A 296 8.29 -31.62 -7.60
N ALA A 297 7.07 -31.58 -7.06
CA ALA A 297 5.89 -32.15 -7.72
C ALA A 297 5.66 -31.52 -9.10
N VAL A 298 5.85 -30.20 -9.25
CA VAL A 298 5.80 -29.51 -10.55
C VAL A 298 6.82 -30.07 -11.54
N LEU A 299 8.06 -30.34 -11.11
CA LEU A 299 9.08 -30.95 -11.96
C LEU A 299 8.72 -32.38 -12.37
N HIS A 300 8.29 -33.24 -11.44
CA HIS A 300 7.89 -34.61 -11.75
C HIS A 300 6.63 -34.70 -12.62
N ILE A 301 5.65 -33.79 -12.44
CA ILE A 301 4.46 -33.72 -13.30
C ILE A 301 4.85 -33.42 -14.75
N GLY A 302 5.88 -32.60 -15.00
CA GLY A 302 6.37 -32.32 -16.36
C GLY A 302 6.92 -33.53 -17.11
N ASN A 303 7.29 -34.60 -16.39
CA ASN A 303 7.75 -35.85 -16.99
C ASN A 303 6.60 -36.79 -17.40
N ILE A 304 5.35 -36.49 -17.01
CA ILE A 304 4.17 -37.21 -17.48
C ILE A 304 4.01 -36.95 -18.98
N SER A 305 4.24 -37.99 -19.77
CA SER A 305 4.03 -38.05 -21.21
C SER A 305 2.80 -38.90 -21.54
N PHE A 306 2.20 -38.65 -22.71
CA PHE A 306 0.98 -39.31 -23.15
C PHE A 306 1.17 -39.96 -24.52
N SER A 307 0.67 -41.18 -24.66
CA SER A 307 0.63 -41.97 -25.89
C SER A 307 -0.80 -41.99 -26.45
N GLU A 308 -0.93 -42.21 -27.76
CA GLU A 308 -2.24 -42.38 -28.39
C GLU A 308 -2.63 -43.86 -28.37
N GLU A 309 -3.70 -44.17 -27.64
CA GLU A 309 -4.30 -45.50 -27.56
C GLU A 309 -5.78 -45.40 -27.93
N ASN A 310 -6.20 -46.10 -28.99
CA ASN A 310 -7.58 -46.10 -29.48
C ASN A 310 -8.15 -44.68 -29.74
N ASN A 311 -7.32 -43.78 -30.29
CA ASN A 311 -7.59 -42.36 -30.56
C ASN A 311 -7.79 -41.49 -29.30
N PHE A 312 -7.34 -41.95 -28.13
CA PHE A 312 -7.39 -41.23 -26.86
C PHE A 312 -6.01 -41.17 -26.19
N ALA A 313 -5.83 -40.27 -25.22
CA ALA A 313 -4.64 -40.21 -24.39
C ALA A 313 -4.60 -41.37 -23.38
N ALA A 314 -3.52 -42.15 -23.43
CA ALA A 314 -3.03 -42.97 -22.33
C ALA A 314 -1.76 -42.34 -21.74
N VAL A 315 -1.38 -42.70 -20.51
CA VAL A 315 -0.13 -42.26 -19.89
C VAL A 315 0.98 -43.24 -20.27
N SER A 316 2.02 -42.76 -20.96
CA SER A 316 3.05 -43.62 -21.59
C SER A 316 3.88 -44.45 -20.62
N GLY A 317 3.95 -44.06 -19.35
CA GLY A 317 4.61 -44.80 -18.27
C GLY A 317 3.98 -44.45 -16.93
N LYS A 318 3.38 -45.44 -16.26
CA LYS A 318 2.61 -45.21 -15.03
C LYS A 318 3.48 -44.86 -13.83
N ASP A 319 4.74 -45.28 -13.85
CA ASP A 319 5.80 -44.98 -12.88
C ASP A 319 5.98 -43.46 -12.69
N TYR A 320 5.81 -42.67 -13.77
CA TYR A 320 5.88 -41.21 -13.72
C TYR A 320 4.71 -40.57 -12.93
N LEU A 321 3.66 -41.32 -12.57
CA LEU A 321 2.57 -40.87 -11.71
C LEU A 321 2.89 -41.05 -10.22
N GLU A 322 3.84 -41.91 -9.84
CA GLU A 322 4.11 -42.26 -8.44
C GLU A 322 4.67 -41.08 -7.64
N PHE A 323 5.69 -40.39 -8.17
CA PHE A 323 6.25 -39.20 -7.51
C PHE A 323 5.23 -38.06 -7.38
N PRO A 324 4.47 -37.66 -8.43
CA PRO A 324 3.36 -36.71 -8.29
C PRO A 324 2.30 -37.13 -7.26
N ALA A 325 1.90 -38.41 -7.24
CA ALA A 325 0.92 -38.92 -6.28
C ALA A 325 1.44 -38.85 -4.83
N PHE A 326 2.68 -39.29 -4.59
CA PHE A 326 3.34 -39.23 -3.29
C PHE A 326 3.52 -37.79 -2.78
N LEU A 327 4.09 -36.91 -3.62
CA LEU A 327 4.40 -35.53 -3.24
C LEU A 327 3.13 -34.68 -3.05
N LEU A 328 2.05 -34.93 -3.81
CA LEU A 328 0.79 -34.22 -3.67
C LEU A 328 -0.22 -34.91 -2.73
N GLY A 329 0.07 -36.10 -2.20
CA GLY A 329 -0.87 -36.85 -1.35
C GLY A 329 -2.15 -37.27 -2.09
N LEU A 330 -2.03 -37.68 -3.35
CA LEU A 330 -3.10 -38.12 -4.25
C LEU A 330 -2.94 -39.61 -4.61
N THR A 331 -3.88 -40.18 -5.36
CA THR A 331 -3.75 -41.54 -5.91
C THR A 331 -3.36 -41.50 -7.39
N ASN A 332 -2.57 -42.46 -7.87
CA ASN A 332 -2.18 -42.55 -9.27
C ASN A 332 -3.40 -42.59 -10.19
N GLY A 333 -4.45 -43.33 -9.80
CA GLY A 333 -5.69 -43.47 -10.58
C GLY A 333 -6.54 -42.19 -10.64
N ASP A 334 -6.58 -41.39 -9.56
CA ASP A 334 -7.23 -40.07 -9.58
C ASP A 334 -6.52 -39.10 -10.54
N ILE A 335 -5.18 -39.13 -10.58
CA ILE A 335 -4.38 -38.31 -11.49
C ILE A 335 -4.56 -38.79 -12.94
N GLU A 336 -4.41 -40.10 -13.19
CA GLU A 336 -4.57 -40.69 -14.53
C GLU A 336 -5.95 -40.37 -15.13
N ALA A 337 -7.02 -40.59 -14.36
CA ALA A 337 -8.39 -40.35 -14.79
C ALA A 337 -8.72 -38.86 -15.05
N LYS A 338 -8.03 -37.92 -14.40
CA LYS A 338 -8.24 -36.47 -14.60
C LYS A 338 -7.26 -35.80 -15.57
N LEU A 339 -6.18 -36.48 -15.95
CA LEU A 339 -5.33 -36.07 -17.06
C LEU A 339 -5.79 -36.67 -18.41
N THR A 340 -6.45 -37.83 -18.41
CA THR A 340 -6.94 -38.51 -19.63
C THR A 340 -8.45 -38.33 -19.87
N GLY A 341 -9.22 -37.83 -18.90
CA GLY A 341 -10.67 -37.65 -19.02
C GLY A 341 -11.22 -36.46 -18.22
N ARG A 342 -12.43 -36.03 -18.56
CA ARG A 342 -13.16 -34.92 -17.91
C ARG A 342 -14.65 -35.23 -17.82
N LYS A 343 -15.29 -34.81 -16.73
CA LYS A 343 -16.75 -34.76 -16.65
C LYS A 343 -17.27 -33.45 -17.23
N MET A 344 -18.34 -33.53 -18.02
CA MET A 344 -19.12 -32.37 -18.46
C MET A 344 -20.57 -32.50 -18.03
N GLU A 345 -21.11 -31.49 -17.34
CA GLU A 345 -22.56 -31.30 -17.22
C GLU A 345 -23.10 -30.76 -18.55
N SER A 346 -23.74 -31.61 -19.34
CA SER A 346 -24.65 -31.16 -20.40
C SER A 346 -25.97 -30.72 -19.77
N LYS A 347 -26.59 -29.67 -20.35
CA LYS A 347 -27.92 -29.20 -19.98
C LYS A 347 -28.82 -29.15 -21.20
N TRP A 348 -29.69 -30.15 -21.33
CA TRP A 348 -30.71 -30.19 -22.38
C TRP A 348 -32.07 -29.85 -21.78
N GLY A 349 -32.51 -28.60 -21.94
CA GLY A 349 -33.67 -28.06 -21.26
C GLY A 349 -33.48 -28.04 -19.73
N THR A 350 -34.42 -28.65 -19.01
CA THR A 350 -34.41 -28.74 -17.54
C THR A 350 -33.55 -29.88 -16.98
N GLN A 351 -33.12 -30.83 -17.82
CA GLN A 351 -32.32 -31.97 -17.38
C GLN A 351 -30.83 -31.62 -17.31
N LYS A 352 -30.12 -32.25 -16.37
CA LYS A 352 -28.66 -32.34 -16.33
C LYS A 352 -28.24 -33.75 -16.71
N GLU A 353 -27.27 -33.88 -17.61
CA GLU A 353 -26.61 -35.14 -17.91
C GLU A 353 -25.11 -34.99 -17.65
N GLU A 354 -24.51 -35.90 -16.89
CA GLU A 354 -23.05 -35.99 -16.79
C GLU A 354 -22.50 -36.89 -17.90
N ILE A 355 -21.58 -36.35 -18.70
CA ILE A 355 -20.87 -37.09 -19.75
C ILE A 355 -19.38 -37.17 -19.36
N ASP A 356 -18.86 -38.38 -19.18
CA ASP A 356 -17.43 -38.63 -19.04
C ASP A 356 -16.78 -38.68 -20.43
N MET A 357 -16.06 -37.62 -20.79
CA MET A 357 -15.36 -37.51 -22.07
C MET A 357 -13.88 -37.86 -21.89
N LYS A 358 -13.36 -38.72 -22.77
CA LYS A 358 -11.91 -38.96 -22.91
C LYS A 358 -11.25 -37.84 -23.72
N LEU A 359 -9.99 -37.54 -23.41
CA LEU A 359 -9.18 -36.53 -24.08
C LEU A 359 -8.25 -37.16 -25.12
N ASN A 360 -7.81 -36.38 -26.11
CA ASN A 360 -6.68 -36.75 -26.96
C ASN A 360 -5.34 -36.36 -26.30
N VAL A 361 -4.22 -36.85 -26.86
CA VAL A 361 -2.85 -36.63 -26.34
C VAL A 361 -2.55 -35.15 -26.10
N GLU A 362 -2.99 -34.29 -27.02
CA GLU A 362 -2.74 -32.85 -27.00
C GLU A 362 -3.52 -32.13 -25.89
N GLN A 363 -4.80 -32.49 -25.71
CA GLN A 363 -5.66 -32.03 -24.62
C GLN A 363 -5.16 -32.53 -23.26
N ALA A 364 -4.59 -33.73 -23.18
CA ALA A 364 -3.99 -34.27 -21.96
C ALA A 364 -2.73 -33.49 -21.55
N ASN A 365 -1.83 -33.21 -22.51
CA ASN A 365 -0.68 -32.29 -22.31
C ASN A 365 -1.14 -30.91 -21.81
N TYR A 366 -2.12 -30.27 -22.49
CA TYR A 366 -2.67 -28.99 -22.01
C TYR A 366 -3.29 -29.08 -20.60
N THR A 367 -3.90 -30.22 -20.24
CA THR A 367 -4.49 -30.44 -18.91
C THR A 367 -3.41 -30.53 -17.82
N ARG A 368 -2.32 -31.26 -18.08
CA ARG A 368 -1.10 -31.28 -17.24
C ARG A 368 -0.53 -29.87 -17.06
N ASP A 369 -0.40 -29.11 -18.14
CA ASP A 369 0.23 -27.79 -18.11
C ASP A 369 -0.66 -26.75 -17.41
N ALA A 370 -1.98 -26.80 -17.62
CA ALA A 370 -2.94 -25.98 -16.89
C ALA A 370 -2.95 -26.27 -15.38
N TRP A 371 -2.82 -27.54 -14.99
CA TRP A 371 -2.70 -27.98 -13.59
C TRP A 371 -1.42 -27.42 -12.95
N VAL A 372 -0.27 -27.57 -13.60
CA VAL A 372 1.03 -27.04 -13.14
C VAL A 372 1.02 -25.52 -13.02
N LYS A 373 0.56 -24.80 -14.05
CA LYS A 373 0.42 -23.34 -14.02
C LYS A 373 -0.45 -22.84 -12.86
N ALA A 374 -1.51 -23.59 -12.52
CA ALA A 374 -2.39 -23.26 -11.40
C ALA A 374 -1.74 -23.52 -10.05
N ILE A 375 -1.05 -24.67 -9.88
CA ILE A 375 -0.30 -25.02 -8.67
C ILE A 375 0.77 -23.95 -8.37
N TYR A 376 1.62 -23.63 -9.34
CA TYR A 376 2.74 -22.70 -9.15
C TYR A 376 2.24 -21.26 -8.85
N ALA A 377 1.18 -20.81 -9.53
CA ALA A 377 0.59 -19.50 -9.25
C ALA A 377 0.03 -19.41 -7.82
N ARG A 378 -0.73 -20.42 -7.36
CA ARG A 378 -1.28 -20.45 -5.99
C ARG A 378 -0.19 -20.53 -4.93
N LEU A 379 0.91 -21.24 -5.22
CA LEU A 379 2.10 -21.26 -4.36
C LEU A 379 2.73 -19.87 -4.25
N PHE A 380 2.90 -19.15 -5.36
CA PHE A 380 3.44 -17.79 -5.36
C PHE A 380 2.52 -16.80 -4.62
N ASP A 381 1.20 -16.88 -4.84
CA ASP A 381 0.21 -16.07 -4.12
C ASP A 381 0.19 -16.38 -2.61
N TYR A 382 0.41 -17.64 -2.21
CA TYR A 382 0.61 -18.04 -0.81
C TYR A 382 1.91 -17.45 -0.21
N LEU A 383 3.02 -17.46 -0.94
CA LEU A 383 4.28 -16.85 -0.48
C LEU A 383 4.14 -15.34 -0.31
N VAL A 384 3.49 -14.66 -1.27
CA VAL A 384 3.16 -13.23 -1.17
C VAL A 384 2.20 -12.97 -0.01
N LYS A 385 1.23 -13.84 0.25
CA LYS A 385 0.37 -13.75 1.45
C LYS A 385 1.21 -13.87 2.73
N LYS A 386 2.13 -14.83 2.85
CA LYS A 386 2.98 -14.96 4.05
C LYS A 386 3.86 -13.72 4.28
N VAL A 387 4.41 -13.13 3.22
CA VAL A 387 5.13 -11.84 3.32
C VAL A 387 4.21 -10.72 3.79
N ASN A 388 2.94 -10.68 3.36
CA ASN A 388 1.95 -9.73 3.88
C ASN A 388 1.58 -9.98 5.34
N ASP A 389 1.32 -11.24 5.72
CA ASP A 389 0.98 -11.64 7.10
C ASP A 389 2.08 -11.15 8.08
N ALA A 390 3.36 -11.22 7.67
CA ALA A 390 4.51 -10.73 8.44
C ALA A 390 4.78 -9.21 8.39
N MET A 391 4.13 -8.46 7.50
CA MET A 391 4.21 -6.98 7.45
C MET A 391 3.00 -6.29 8.11
N ASN A 392 1.99 -7.05 8.53
CA ASN A 392 0.79 -6.55 9.17
C ASN A 392 0.99 -6.41 10.69
N ILE A 393 0.99 -5.17 11.21
CA ILE A 393 0.94 -4.93 12.67
C ILE A 393 -0.49 -4.52 13.08
N THR A 394 -0.94 -5.09 14.18
CA THR A 394 -2.34 -5.08 14.66
C THR A 394 -2.81 -3.69 15.15
N SER A 395 -3.29 -2.84 14.24
CA SER A 395 -3.95 -1.56 14.59
C SER A 395 -5.33 -1.41 13.91
N GLN A 396 -6.41 -1.43 14.69
CA GLN A 396 -7.80 -1.54 14.20
C GLN A 396 -8.46 -0.23 13.70
N SER A 397 -7.67 0.79 13.34
CA SER A 397 -8.14 2.11 12.88
C SER A 397 -7.75 2.36 11.42
N SER A 398 -8.44 1.69 10.49
CA SER A 398 -8.09 1.61 9.07
C SER A 398 -8.51 2.80 8.20
N SER A 399 -9.13 3.84 8.75
CA SER A 399 -9.73 4.94 7.98
C SER A 399 -8.86 6.19 7.77
N ASP A 400 -7.70 6.27 8.44
CA ASP A 400 -7.00 7.54 8.67
C ASP A 400 -5.46 7.51 8.42
N ASN A 401 -4.97 6.45 7.75
CA ASN A 401 -3.55 6.21 7.48
C ASN A 401 -3.17 6.59 6.05
N PHE A 402 -1.90 6.98 5.84
CA PHE A 402 -1.34 7.29 4.52
C PHE A 402 -0.44 6.15 4.03
N SER A 403 -0.13 6.12 2.74
CA SER A 403 0.82 5.15 2.17
C SER A 403 1.81 5.78 1.20
N ILE A 404 2.99 5.16 1.09
CA ILE A 404 3.90 5.36 -0.03
C ILE A 404 3.98 4.06 -0.82
N GLY A 405 3.42 4.08 -2.03
CA GLY A 405 3.46 2.98 -2.99
C GLY A 405 4.70 3.03 -3.88
N ILE A 406 5.36 1.89 -4.08
CA ILE A 406 6.53 1.75 -4.97
C ILE A 406 6.21 0.65 -5.98
N LEU A 407 6.07 1.02 -7.25
CA LEU A 407 5.74 0.12 -8.35
C LEU A 407 6.99 -0.20 -9.19
N ASP A 408 7.44 -1.45 -9.12
CA ASP A 408 8.50 -2.04 -9.93
C ASP A 408 7.87 -3.10 -10.85
N ILE A 409 7.64 -2.72 -12.11
CA ILE A 409 7.06 -3.59 -13.15
C ILE A 409 8.14 -4.31 -13.96
N TYR A 410 7.78 -5.36 -14.69
CA TYR A 410 8.58 -5.83 -15.83
C TYR A 410 8.70 -4.72 -16.92
N GLY A 411 9.69 -4.83 -17.80
CA GLY A 411 9.87 -3.86 -18.89
C GLY A 411 8.89 -4.08 -20.06
N PHE A 412 8.96 -3.19 -21.05
CA PHE A 412 8.50 -3.50 -22.41
C PHE A 412 9.49 -4.49 -23.05
N GLU A 413 9.02 -5.48 -23.80
CA GLU A 413 9.88 -6.54 -24.35
C GLU A 413 9.55 -6.84 -25.82
N ILE A 414 10.59 -6.81 -26.67
CA ILE A 414 10.53 -7.14 -28.10
C ILE A 414 11.56 -8.24 -28.39
N PHE A 415 11.12 -9.47 -28.64
CA PHE A 415 11.97 -10.60 -29.03
C PHE A 415 11.86 -10.87 -30.53
N ASN A 416 12.69 -11.79 -31.05
CA ASN A 416 12.66 -12.20 -32.46
C ASN A 416 11.37 -12.98 -32.81
N ASN A 417 10.78 -13.64 -31.81
CA ASN A 417 9.48 -14.29 -31.87
C ASN A 417 8.69 -13.86 -30.62
N ASN A 418 7.50 -13.28 -30.78
CA ASN A 418 6.69 -12.76 -29.68
C ASN A 418 5.35 -13.51 -29.63
N GLY A 419 5.03 -14.11 -28.48
CA GLY A 419 3.77 -14.81 -28.25
C GLY A 419 2.73 -13.96 -27.53
N PHE A 420 1.66 -14.63 -27.10
CA PHE A 420 0.56 -14.05 -26.32
C PHE A 420 1.03 -13.40 -25.00
N GLU A 421 2.04 -13.99 -24.36
CA GLU A 421 2.68 -13.46 -23.16
C GLU A 421 3.27 -12.06 -23.38
N GLN A 422 4.04 -11.88 -24.47
CA GLN A 422 4.62 -10.59 -24.84
C GLN A 422 3.53 -9.58 -25.19
N PHE A 423 2.48 -9.99 -25.89
CA PHE A 423 1.31 -9.15 -26.20
C PHE A 423 0.65 -8.62 -24.92
N CYS A 424 0.46 -9.47 -23.89
CA CYS A 424 -0.08 -9.06 -22.60
C CYS A 424 0.89 -8.16 -21.79
N ILE A 425 2.19 -8.47 -21.78
CA ILE A 425 3.25 -7.66 -21.15
C ILE A 425 3.30 -6.25 -21.76
N ASN A 426 3.27 -6.17 -23.09
CA ASN A 426 3.36 -4.92 -23.83
C ASN A 426 2.07 -4.10 -23.71
N PHE A 427 0.89 -4.72 -23.68
CA PHE A 427 -0.38 -4.04 -23.37
C PHE A 427 -0.39 -3.40 -21.97
N VAL A 428 0.20 -4.05 -20.96
CA VAL A 428 0.31 -3.48 -19.60
C VAL A 428 1.24 -2.26 -19.57
N ASN A 429 2.34 -2.31 -20.31
CA ASN A 429 3.21 -1.14 -20.50
C ASN A 429 2.50 -0.02 -21.27
N GLU A 430 1.75 -0.33 -22.33
CA GLU A 430 0.89 0.61 -23.09
C GLU A 430 -0.08 1.35 -22.15
N LYS A 431 -0.72 0.62 -21.24
CA LYS A 431 -1.65 1.17 -20.23
C LYS A 431 -0.96 2.05 -19.18
N LEU A 432 0.25 1.69 -18.75
CA LEU A 432 1.01 2.54 -17.83
C LEU A 432 1.58 3.79 -18.52
N GLN A 433 1.86 3.72 -19.82
CA GLN A 433 2.16 4.90 -20.64
C GLN A 433 0.95 5.81 -20.82
N GLN A 434 -0.26 5.26 -21.01
CA GLN A 434 -1.49 6.05 -21.05
C GLN A 434 -1.70 6.84 -19.75
N ILE A 435 -1.55 6.18 -18.60
CA ILE A 435 -1.68 6.80 -17.27
C ILE A 435 -0.63 7.91 -17.09
N PHE A 436 0.59 7.72 -17.59
CA PHE A 436 1.62 8.78 -17.60
C PHE A 436 1.24 9.97 -18.50
N ILE A 437 0.72 9.73 -19.70
CA ILE A 437 0.29 10.79 -20.62
C ILE A 437 -0.90 11.58 -20.03
N GLU A 438 -1.88 10.89 -19.46
CA GLU A 438 -3.05 11.51 -18.84
C GLU A 438 -2.68 12.34 -17.60
N LEU A 439 -1.92 11.77 -16.66
CA LEU A 439 -1.57 12.43 -15.40
C LEU A 439 -0.43 13.45 -15.52
N THR A 440 0.42 13.38 -16.56
CA THR A 440 1.56 14.33 -16.71
C THR A 440 1.44 15.34 -17.84
N LEU A 441 0.72 15.04 -18.93
CA LEU A 441 0.56 15.95 -20.07
C LEU A 441 -0.85 16.54 -20.12
N LYS A 442 -1.87 15.69 -20.21
CA LYS A 442 -3.28 16.12 -20.35
C LYS A 442 -3.75 16.95 -19.16
N ALA A 443 -3.56 16.43 -17.93
CA ALA A 443 -3.91 17.15 -16.70
C ALA A 443 -3.15 18.48 -16.50
N GLU A 444 -1.98 18.66 -17.13
CA GLU A 444 -1.25 19.93 -17.14
C GLU A 444 -1.86 20.95 -18.11
N GLN A 445 -2.20 20.53 -19.33
CA GLN A 445 -2.89 21.41 -20.29
C GLN A 445 -4.31 21.79 -19.80
N GLU A 446 -5.04 20.85 -19.19
CA GLU A 446 -6.31 21.13 -18.53
C GLU A 446 -6.19 22.14 -17.38
N GLU A 447 -5.09 22.11 -16.61
CA GLU A 447 -4.85 23.12 -15.56
C GLU A 447 -4.65 24.51 -16.18
N TYR A 448 -3.87 24.63 -17.26
CA TYR A 448 -3.65 25.91 -17.93
C TYR A 448 -4.98 26.52 -18.44
N VAL A 449 -5.86 25.70 -19.03
CA VAL A 449 -7.21 26.12 -19.45
C VAL A 449 -8.06 26.55 -18.25
N ARG A 450 -8.07 25.75 -17.17
CA ARG A 450 -8.83 26.02 -15.93
C ARG A 450 -8.39 27.32 -15.24
N GLU A 451 -7.09 27.63 -15.30
CA GLU A 451 -6.46 28.83 -14.75
C GLU A 451 -6.51 30.05 -15.69
N GLY A 452 -7.06 29.92 -16.91
CA GLY A 452 -7.20 31.03 -17.86
C GLY A 452 -5.88 31.50 -18.49
N ILE A 453 -4.87 30.62 -18.53
CA ILE A 453 -3.56 30.90 -19.11
C ILE A 453 -3.66 31.02 -20.64
N LYS A 454 -2.80 31.85 -21.25
CA LYS A 454 -2.75 32.04 -22.72
C LYS A 454 -1.97 30.88 -23.33
N TRP A 455 -2.62 29.73 -23.35
CA TRP A 455 -2.06 28.47 -23.80
C TRP A 455 -2.43 28.17 -25.25
N THR A 456 -1.44 27.75 -26.03
CA THR A 456 -1.66 27.03 -27.29
C THR A 456 -1.58 25.55 -26.95
N GLU A 457 -2.66 24.80 -27.18
CA GLU A 457 -2.66 23.35 -26.99
C GLU A 457 -1.57 22.70 -27.84
N ILE A 458 -0.88 21.71 -27.26
CA ILE A 458 0.24 21.03 -27.89
C ILE A 458 -0.16 19.60 -28.19
N ASP A 459 -0.18 19.30 -29.48
CA ASP A 459 -0.32 17.94 -30.00
C ASP A 459 0.78 17.05 -29.43
N TYR A 460 0.37 16.05 -28.65
CA TYR A 460 1.18 14.91 -28.24
C TYR A 460 0.53 13.64 -28.80
N PHE A 461 1.32 12.57 -28.97
CA PHE A 461 0.76 11.28 -29.35
C PHE A 461 0.02 10.66 -28.16
N ASP A 462 -1.31 10.63 -28.21
CA ASP A 462 -2.14 9.91 -27.25
C ASP A 462 -2.21 8.43 -27.64
N ASN A 463 -1.57 7.56 -26.86
CA ASN A 463 -1.50 6.13 -27.18
C ASN A 463 -2.80 5.37 -26.87
N LYS A 464 -3.89 6.10 -26.51
CA LYS A 464 -5.22 5.53 -26.26
C LYS A 464 -5.74 4.73 -27.45
N ILE A 465 -5.41 5.14 -28.68
CA ILE A 465 -5.76 4.40 -29.90
C ILE A 465 -5.20 2.97 -29.92
N VAL A 466 -4.01 2.74 -29.37
CA VAL A 466 -3.40 1.40 -29.24
C VAL A 466 -4.04 0.61 -28.10
N CYS A 467 -4.34 1.28 -26.98
CA CYS A 467 -5.09 0.67 -25.88
C CYS A 467 -6.50 0.21 -26.33
N ASP A 468 -7.21 1.06 -27.06
CA ASP A 468 -8.58 0.83 -27.51
C ASP A 468 -8.64 -0.27 -28.57
N LEU A 469 -7.68 -0.30 -29.50
CA LEU A 469 -7.47 -1.43 -30.45
C LEU A 469 -7.40 -2.77 -29.72
N ILE A 470 -6.73 -2.82 -28.57
CA ILE A 470 -6.52 -4.06 -27.82
C ILE A 470 -7.75 -4.45 -26.98
N GLU A 471 -8.31 -3.52 -26.18
CA GLU A 471 -9.27 -3.89 -25.11
C GLU A 471 -10.76 -3.64 -25.41
N THR A 472 -11.10 -2.80 -26.39
CA THR A 472 -12.47 -2.24 -26.49
C THR A 472 -13.51 -3.34 -26.75
N LYS A 473 -14.73 -3.14 -26.21
CA LYS A 473 -15.85 -4.08 -26.39
C LYS A 473 -16.79 -3.69 -27.53
N ARG A 474 -16.93 -2.39 -27.81
CA ARG A 474 -17.74 -1.81 -28.90
C ARG A 474 -17.04 -0.54 -29.42
N PRO A 475 -16.41 -0.55 -30.62
CA PRO A 475 -16.17 -1.72 -31.47
C PRO A 475 -15.31 -2.80 -30.77
N PRO A 476 -15.37 -4.07 -31.21
CA PRO A 476 -14.59 -5.14 -30.60
C PRO A 476 -13.09 -5.02 -30.95
N GLY A 477 -12.26 -4.81 -29.95
CA GLY A 477 -10.80 -4.86 -30.03
C GLY A 477 -10.25 -6.29 -30.04
N ILE A 478 -8.92 -6.42 -30.18
CA ILE A 478 -8.20 -7.70 -30.33
C ILE A 478 -8.58 -8.71 -29.22
N MET A 479 -8.61 -8.31 -27.95
CA MET A 479 -9.00 -9.19 -26.84
C MET A 479 -10.47 -9.63 -26.87
N SER A 480 -11.35 -8.86 -27.51
CA SER A 480 -12.76 -9.20 -27.66
C SER A 480 -12.94 -10.23 -28.79
N LEU A 481 -12.31 -10.01 -29.95
CA LEU A 481 -12.31 -10.96 -31.07
C LEU A 481 -11.59 -12.28 -30.73
N LEU A 482 -10.53 -12.22 -29.91
CA LEU A 482 -9.82 -13.38 -29.37
C LEU A 482 -10.71 -14.21 -28.43
N ASP A 483 -11.43 -13.57 -27.51
CA ASP A 483 -12.39 -14.26 -26.64
C ASP A 483 -13.54 -14.88 -27.45
N ASP A 484 -14.09 -14.17 -28.44
CA ASP A 484 -15.17 -14.67 -29.30
C ASP A 484 -14.70 -15.85 -30.19
N THR A 485 -13.46 -15.82 -30.70
CA THR A 485 -12.89 -16.93 -31.49
C THR A 485 -12.62 -18.14 -30.60
N CYS A 486 -12.09 -17.94 -29.39
CA CYS A 486 -11.97 -18.99 -28.36
C CYS A 486 -13.34 -19.61 -27.98
N ALA A 487 -14.41 -18.80 -28.00
CA ALA A 487 -15.77 -19.20 -27.63
C ALA A 487 -16.50 -19.98 -28.73
N GLN A 488 -16.33 -19.60 -30.01
CA GLN A 488 -16.95 -20.30 -31.13
C GLN A 488 -16.34 -21.70 -31.32
N ASN A 489 -15.02 -21.81 -31.26
CA ASN A 489 -14.30 -23.05 -31.53
C ASN A 489 -14.04 -23.86 -30.25
N HIS A 490 -15.11 -24.20 -29.52
CA HIS A 490 -15.06 -25.02 -28.29
C HIS A 490 -14.84 -26.52 -28.58
N GLY A 491 -13.68 -26.87 -29.15
CA GLY A 491 -13.27 -28.28 -29.32
C GLY A 491 -12.19 -28.52 -30.37
N GLN A 492 -12.08 -27.62 -31.36
CA GLN A 492 -11.07 -27.70 -32.43
C GLN A 492 -9.82 -26.86 -32.10
N ARG A 493 -8.71 -27.24 -32.72
CA ARG A 493 -7.42 -26.53 -32.72
C ARG A 493 -6.97 -26.14 -34.13
N ASP A 494 -7.00 -27.10 -35.06
CA ASP A 494 -6.59 -26.88 -36.45
C ASP A 494 -7.27 -25.65 -37.06
N GLY A 495 -6.45 -24.71 -37.53
CA GLY A 495 -6.90 -23.47 -38.18
C GLY A 495 -7.54 -22.43 -37.26
N VAL A 496 -7.72 -22.66 -35.94
CA VAL A 496 -8.41 -21.71 -35.05
C VAL A 496 -7.63 -20.40 -34.89
N ASP A 497 -6.31 -20.46 -34.67
CA ASP A 497 -5.46 -19.26 -34.64
C ASP A 497 -5.33 -18.60 -36.03
N ARG A 498 -5.48 -19.38 -37.11
CA ARG A 498 -5.53 -18.85 -38.49
C ARG A 498 -6.86 -18.14 -38.79
N GLN A 499 -7.97 -18.62 -38.21
CA GLN A 499 -9.28 -17.96 -38.22
C GLN A 499 -9.26 -16.68 -37.38
N LEU A 500 -8.58 -16.69 -36.22
CA LEU A 500 -8.31 -15.47 -35.45
C LEU A 500 -7.56 -14.45 -36.31
N LEU A 501 -6.41 -14.82 -36.89
CA LEU A 501 -5.61 -13.93 -37.72
C LEU A 501 -6.40 -13.38 -38.92
N THR A 502 -7.21 -14.22 -39.57
CA THR A 502 -8.12 -13.82 -40.65
C THR A 502 -9.17 -12.82 -40.16
N THR A 503 -9.70 -13.01 -38.96
CA THR A 503 -10.71 -12.11 -38.35
C THR A 503 -10.09 -10.78 -37.95
N LEU A 504 -8.94 -10.78 -37.27
CA LEU A 504 -8.16 -9.58 -36.93
C LEU A 504 -7.81 -8.78 -38.18
N SER A 505 -7.36 -9.45 -39.24
CA SER A 505 -7.02 -8.84 -40.52
C SER A 505 -8.23 -8.17 -41.17
N LYS A 506 -9.39 -8.85 -41.21
CA LYS A 506 -10.64 -8.28 -41.73
C LYS A 506 -11.14 -7.10 -40.89
N SER A 507 -11.01 -7.16 -39.57
CA SER A 507 -11.48 -6.10 -38.65
C SER A 507 -10.57 -4.87 -38.61
N PHE A 508 -9.25 -5.03 -38.82
CA PHE A 508 -8.27 -3.97 -38.55
C PHE A 508 -7.35 -3.61 -39.73
N ALA A 509 -7.59 -4.11 -40.96
CA ALA A 509 -6.78 -3.79 -42.15
C ALA A 509 -6.58 -2.28 -42.41
N GLY A 510 -7.53 -1.43 -42.02
CA GLY A 510 -7.45 0.03 -42.14
C GLY A 510 -6.96 0.78 -40.90
N HIS A 511 -6.57 0.09 -39.83
CA HIS A 511 -6.22 0.71 -38.56
C HIS A 511 -4.73 1.06 -38.49
N ALA A 512 -4.38 2.34 -38.32
CA ALA A 512 -3.00 2.85 -38.46
C ALA A 512 -1.92 2.13 -37.61
N HIS A 513 -2.32 1.59 -36.45
CA HIS A 513 -1.45 0.87 -35.50
C HIS A 513 -1.51 -0.66 -35.62
N PHE A 514 -2.15 -1.22 -36.66
CA PHE A 514 -2.20 -2.65 -36.93
C PHE A 514 -1.69 -2.93 -38.35
N ALA A 515 -0.96 -4.03 -38.55
CA ALA A 515 -0.67 -4.55 -39.88
C ALA A 515 -0.76 -6.09 -39.92
N PRO A 516 -1.45 -6.68 -40.91
CA PRO A 516 -1.56 -8.12 -41.05
C PRO A 516 -0.31 -8.76 -41.68
N GLY A 517 0.05 -9.96 -41.24
CA GLY A 517 1.04 -10.85 -41.85
C GLY A 517 0.42 -12.21 -42.25
N SER A 518 1.25 -13.17 -42.69
CA SER A 518 0.79 -14.49 -43.16
C SER A 518 0.36 -15.42 -42.02
N ASP A 519 1.13 -15.42 -40.94
CA ASP A 519 1.02 -16.29 -39.76
C ASP A 519 1.29 -15.47 -38.46
N SER A 520 1.31 -14.15 -38.59
CA SER A 520 1.61 -13.18 -37.54
C SER A 520 0.86 -11.86 -37.77
N PHE A 521 0.76 -11.03 -36.74
CA PHE A 521 0.24 -9.65 -36.86
C PHE A 521 1.17 -8.68 -36.14
N LEU A 522 1.25 -7.45 -36.65
CA LEU A 522 2.10 -6.38 -36.11
C LEU A 522 1.23 -5.33 -35.44
N ILE A 523 1.61 -4.91 -34.22
CA ILE A 523 1.05 -3.74 -33.54
C ILE A 523 2.14 -2.68 -33.39
N LYS A 524 1.79 -1.43 -33.72
CA LYS A 524 2.63 -0.25 -33.52
C LYS A 524 2.37 0.33 -32.13
N HIS A 525 3.09 -0.19 -31.14
CA HIS A 525 3.02 0.25 -29.76
C HIS A 525 3.68 1.62 -29.58
N TYR A 526 3.42 2.31 -28.45
CA TYR A 526 4.20 3.52 -28.10
C TYR A 526 5.72 3.25 -28.09
N ALA A 527 6.10 2.01 -27.79
CA ALA A 527 7.48 1.56 -27.66
C ALA A 527 8.11 1.02 -28.97
N GLY A 528 7.41 1.11 -30.10
CA GLY A 528 7.84 0.64 -31.41
C GLY A 528 6.97 -0.49 -31.99
N ASP A 529 7.29 -0.93 -33.20
CA ASP A 529 6.55 -1.97 -33.91
C ASP A 529 6.92 -3.37 -33.37
N VAL A 530 5.91 -4.16 -33.00
CA VAL A 530 6.08 -5.52 -32.48
C VAL A 530 5.24 -6.50 -33.28
N THR A 531 5.91 -7.50 -33.88
CA THR A 531 5.29 -8.61 -34.59
C THR A 531 5.03 -9.78 -33.63
N TYR A 532 3.76 -10.16 -33.51
CA TYR A 532 3.30 -11.30 -32.70
C TYR A 532 2.94 -12.48 -33.60
N ASN A 533 3.52 -13.64 -33.32
CA ASN A 533 3.16 -14.90 -33.96
C ASN A 533 1.81 -15.36 -33.39
N VAL A 534 0.84 -15.70 -34.25
CA VAL A 534 -0.51 -16.08 -33.79
C VAL A 534 -0.58 -17.50 -33.21
N ASP A 535 0.47 -18.31 -33.40
CA ASP A 535 0.51 -19.71 -32.96
C ASP A 535 0.23 -19.91 -31.45
N GLY A 536 -0.85 -20.63 -31.17
CA GLY A 536 -1.33 -20.93 -29.82
C GLY A 536 -1.99 -19.75 -29.10
N PHE A 537 -2.30 -18.62 -29.75
CA PHE A 537 -2.94 -17.47 -29.09
C PHE A 537 -4.27 -17.86 -28.43
N CYS A 538 -5.13 -18.59 -29.14
CA CYS A 538 -6.43 -19.02 -28.61
C CYS A 538 -6.28 -20.02 -27.44
N ASP A 539 -5.27 -20.88 -27.44
CA ASP A 539 -5.03 -21.84 -26.34
C ASP A 539 -4.36 -21.21 -25.12
N ARG A 540 -3.41 -20.29 -25.32
CA ARG A 540 -2.84 -19.49 -24.23
C ARG A 540 -3.89 -18.54 -23.64
N ASN A 541 -4.81 -18.00 -24.44
CA ASN A 541 -5.92 -17.17 -23.96
C ASN A 541 -6.97 -17.95 -23.15
N ARG A 542 -7.25 -19.21 -23.51
CA ARG A 542 -8.24 -20.02 -22.79
C ARG A 542 -7.89 -20.06 -21.29
N ASP A 543 -6.67 -20.47 -20.93
CA ASP A 543 -6.13 -20.57 -19.54
C ASP A 543 -7.19 -21.05 -18.51
N VAL A 544 -7.99 -22.03 -18.92
CA VAL A 544 -9.06 -22.62 -18.11
C VAL A 544 -8.45 -23.73 -17.26
N LEU A 545 -8.35 -23.48 -15.96
CA LEU A 545 -8.27 -24.55 -14.98
C LEU A 545 -9.66 -25.18 -14.86
N TYR A 546 -9.82 -26.42 -15.28
CA TYR A 546 -11.09 -27.13 -15.20
C TYR A 546 -11.47 -27.42 -13.73
N PRO A 547 -12.76 -27.34 -13.35
CA PRO A 547 -13.20 -27.62 -11.97
C PRO A 547 -12.77 -29.00 -11.48
N ASP A 548 -12.74 -30.01 -12.35
CA ASP A 548 -12.21 -31.36 -12.08
C ASP A 548 -10.80 -31.37 -11.47
N LEU A 549 -9.93 -30.45 -11.87
CA LEU A 549 -8.57 -30.33 -11.31
C LEU A 549 -8.55 -29.62 -9.95
N ILE A 550 -9.51 -28.73 -9.69
CA ILE A 550 -9.71 -28.14 -8.35
C ILE A 550 -10.21 -29.23 -7.39
N LEU A 551 -11.20 -30.02 -7.82
CA LEU A 551 -11.73 -31.15 -7.06
C LEU A 551 -10.67 -32.23 -6.81
N LEU A 552 -9.80 -32.53 -7.79
CA LEU A 552 -8.64 -33.41 -7.61
C LEU A 552 -7.74 -32.92 -6.47
N MET A 553 -7.35 -31.64 -6.47
CA MET A 553 -6.49 -31.08 -5.43
C MET A 553 -7.19 -31.02 -4.05
N GLN A 554 -8.52 -30.88 -4.03
CA GLN A 554 -9.32 -30.97 -2.80
C GLN A 554 -9.42 -32.39 -2.22
N LYS A 555 -9.14 -33.46 -3.00
CA LYS A 555 -8.99 -34.83 -2.49
C LYS A 555 -7.67 -35.09 -1.76
N SER A 556 -6.66 -34.23 -1.92
CA SER A 556 -5.31 -34.45 -1.37
C SER A 556 -5.36 -34.75 0.14
N SER A 557 -4.63 -35.77 0.58
CA SER A 557 -4.45 -36.05 2.02
C SER A 557 -3.77 -34.88 2.74
N ASN A 558 -2.91 -34.14 2.05
CA ASN A 558 -2.15 -33.01 2.57
C ASN A 558 -3.06 -31.80 2.82
N THR A 559 -3.03 -31.26 4.04
CA THR A 559 -3.82 -30.08 4.44
C THR A 559 -3.29 -28.79 3.84
N PHE A 560 -1.97 -28.67 3.65
CA PHE A 560 -1.34 -27.51 3.01
C PHE A 560 -1.83 -27.35 1.57
N ILE A 561 -1.79 -28.45 0.81
CA ILE A 561 -2.21 -28.48 -0.60
C ILE A 561 -3.70 -28.15 -0.73
N ARG A 562 -4.56 -28.73 0.11
CA ARG A 562 -5.99 -28.35 0.15
C ARG A 562 -6.22 -26.88 0.47
N SER A 563 -5.39 -26.27 1.32
CA SER A 563 -5.51 -24.83 1.66
C SER A 563 -5.23 -23.89 0.48
N LEU A 564 -4.49 -24.34 -0.54
CA LEU A 564 -4.25 -23.60 -1.78
C LEU A 564 -5.45 -23.62 -2.74
N PHE A 565 -6.43 -24.52 -2.53
CA PHE A 565 -7.62 -24.69 -3.38
C PHE A 565 -8.93 -24.53 -2.58
N PRO A 566 -9.22 -23.34 -2.01
CA PRO A 566 -10.38 -23.10 -1.16
C PRO A 566 -11.71 -22.89 -1.92
N GLU A 567 -11.73 -22.96 -3.26
CA GLU A 567 -12.95 -22.65 -4.02
C GLU A 567 -14.06 -23.70 -3.86
N ASN A 568 -15.25 -23.25 -3.45
CA ASN A 568 -16.44 -24.08 -3.48
C ASN A 568 -17.02 -24.12 -4.90
N VAL A 569 -16.69 -25.17 -5.65
CA VAL A 569 -17.12 -25.40 -7.04
C VAL A 569 -18.65 -25.39 -7.20
N ALA A 570 -19.41 -25.90 -6.22
CA ALA A 570 -20.87 -25.94 -6.31
C ALA A 570 -21.50 -24.53 -6.37
N ALA A 571 -20.87 -23.52 -5.77
CA ALA A 571 -21.34 -22.13 -5.79
C ALA A 571 -21.05 -21.40 -7.12
N SER A 572 -20.26 -21.99 -8.04
CA SER A 572 -19.94 -21.40 -9.36
C SER A 572 -20.70 -22.05 -10.53
N ALA A 573 -21.44 -23.13 -10.29
CA ALA A 573 -22.11 -23.95 -11.29
C ALA A 573 -23.15 -23.17 -12.14
N GLY A 574 -22.71 -22.67 -13.30
CA GLY A 574 -23.53 -21.89 -14.24
C GLY A 574 -22.91 -20.55 -14.67
N LYS A 575 -21.83 -20.09 -14.04
CA LYS A 575 -21.03 -18.95 -14.54
C LYS A 575 -19.97 -19.46 -15.53
N ARG A 576 -19.82 -18.78 -16.68
CA ARG A 576 -18.77 -19.11 -17.67
C ARG A 576 -17.37 -18.95 -17.03
N PRO A 577 -16.41 -19.85 -17.29
CA PRO A 577 -15.02 -19.65 -16.85
C PRO A 577 -14.43 -18.42 -17.53
N THR A 578 -13.59 -17.66 -16.80
CA THR A 578 -12.98 -16.43 -17.31
C THR A 578 -11.68 -16.73 -18.06
N THR A 579 -11.62 -16.31 -19.33
CA THR A 579 -10.40 -16.36 -20.16
C THR A 579 -9.29 -15.47 -19.60
N PHE A 580 -8.05 -15.67 -20.05
CA PHE A 580 -6.91 -14.82 -19.69
C PHE A 580 -7.12 -13.37 -20.12
N SER A 581 -7.59 -13.14 -21.36
CA SER A 581 -7.97 -11.80 -21.83
C SER A 581 -9.11 -11.21 -21.01
N THR A 582 -10.11 -11.98 -20.57
CA THR A 582 -11.12 -11.47 -19.64
C THR A 582 -10.53 -11.14 -18.26
N LYS A 583 -9.59 -11.93 -17.72
CA LYS A 583 -8.92 -11.63 -16.44
C LYS A 583 -8.07 -10.35 -16.54
N ILE A 584 -7.28 -10.18 -17.60
CA ILE A 584 -6.46 -8.97 -17.84
C ILE A 584 -7.33 -7.74 -18.15
N ARG A 585 -8.34 -7.89 -19.02
CA ARG A 585 -9.30 -6.81 -19.31
C ARG A 585 -10.06 -6.41 -18.04
N VAL A 586 -10.51 -7.34 -17.19
CA VAL A 586 -11.12 -6.96 -15.90
C VAL A 586 -10.12 -6.25 -14.98
N SER A 587 -8.84 -6.64 -14.97
CA SER A 587 -7.79 -5.96 -14.18
C SER A 587 -7.51 -4.52 -14.59
N LEU A 588 -7.73 -4.16 -15.86
CA LEU A 588 -7.28 -2.89 -16.44
C LEU A 588 -8.44 -2.00 -16.93
N ASN A 589 -9.59 -2.55 -17.28
CA ASN A 589 -10.69 -1.79 -17.89
C ASN A 589 -11.44 -0.90 -16.88
N TRP A 590 -11.22 -1.06 -15.57
CA TRP A 590 -11.74 -0.09 -14.57
C TRP A 590 -10.98 1.25 -14.58
N ILE A 591 -9.82 1.35 -15.27
CA ILE A 591 -9.08 2.61 -15.49
C ILE A 591 -9.99 3.75 -15.99
N PHE A 592 -10.96 3.46 -16.86
CA PHE A 592 -11.84 4.48 -17.45
C PHE A 592 -13.25 4.58 -16.83
N ILE A 593 -13.78 3.53 -16.20
CA ILE A 593 -15.16 3.54 -15.66
C ILE A 593 -15.24 4.25 -14.29
N SER A 594 -14.12 4.39 -13.56
CA SER A 594 -14.05 5.11 -12.28
C SER A 594 -14.27 6.63 -12.35
N TYR A 595 -14.52 7.21 -13.54
CA TYR A 595 -15.09 8.56 -13.63
C TYR A 595 -16.63 8.59 -13.45
N LYS A 596 -17.32 7.43 -13.33
CA LYS A 596 -18.78 7.41 -13.11
C LYS A 596 -19.43 6.23 -12.38
N PHE A 597 -18.83 5.03 -12.22
CA PHE A 597 -19.54 3.93 -11.49
C PHE A 597 -18.67 2.91 -10.75
N GLN A 598 -19.27 2.34 -9.68
CA GLN A 598 -18.65 1.49 -8.65
C GLN A 598 -18.87 -0.03 -8.92
N LEU A 599 -18.01 -0.89 -8.33
CA LEU A 599 -18.09 -2.38 -8.30
C LEU A 599 -17.71 -3.08 -9.64
N GLN A 600 -17.08 -4.26 -9.68
CA GLN A 600 -16.44 -5.11 -8.66
C GLN A 600 -15.53 -6.16 -9.35
N THR A 601 -14.25 -6.32 -8.96
CA THR A 601 -13.54 -7.60 -8.68
C THR A 601 -12.04 -7.38 -8.40
N GLN A 602 -11.34 -8.40 -7.90
CA GLN A 602 -10.08 -8.29 -7.14
C GLN A 602 -8.88 -7.65 -7.89
N ALA A 603 -8.84 -7.77 -9.22
CA ALA A 603 -7.73 -7.28 -10.03
C ALA A 603 -7.72 -5.73 -10.21
N ASN A 604 -8.77 -5.07 -9.75
CA ASN A 604 -8.95 -3.62 -9.73
C ASN A 604 -7.97 -2.85 -8.81
N THR A 605 -7.43 -3.53 -7.80
CA THR A 605 -6.82 -2.90 -6.61
C THR A 605 -5.62 -2.01 -6.93
N LEU A 606 -4.78 -2.37 -7.92
CA LEU A 606 -3.58 -1.58 -8.25
C LEU A 606 -3.94 -0.19 -8.77
N VAL A 607 -4.87 -0.12 -9.72
CA VAL A 607 -5.29 1.14 -10.35
C VAL A 607 -5.99 2.02 -9.32
N GLU A 608 -6.83 1.44 -8.46
CA GLU A 608 -7.42 2.17 -7.34
C GLU A 608 -6.36 2.74 -6.38
N SER A 609 -5.37 1.95 -5.96
CA SER A 609 -4.30 2.45 -5.08
C SER A 609 -3.49 3.55 -5.76
N LEU A 610 -3.15 3.41 -7.05
CA LEU A 610 -2.39 4.41 -7.79
C LEU A 610 -3.17 5.72 -7.97
N MET A 611 -4.46 5.66 -8.33
CA MET A 611 -5.32 6.84 -8.51
C MET A 611 -5.70 7.53 -7.18
N LYS A 612 -5.55 6.85 -6.04
CA LYS A 612 -5.69 7.42 -4.68
C LYS A 612 -4.36 8.04 -4.17
N CYS A 613 -3.32 8.08 -5.00
CA CYS A 613 -2.00 8.60 -4.64
C CYS A 613 -1.53 9.69 -5.61
N SER A 614 -0.70 10.61 -5.13
CA SER A 614 0.02 11.56 -5.99
C SER A 614 1.21 10.85 -6.68
N PRO A 615 1.30 10.85 -8.03
CA PRO A 615 2.27 10.03 -8.75
C PRO A 615 3.61 10.72 -9.05
N HIS A 616 4.70 9.98 -8.83
CA HIS A 616 6.07 10.34 -9.15
C HIS A 616 6.64 9.32 -10.17
N TYR A 617 7.50 9.75 -11.09
CA TYR A 617 7.94 8.90 -12.21
C TYR A 617 9.46 8.76 -12.31
N VAL A 618 9.92 7.52 -12.44
CA VAL A 618 11.32 7.19 -12.74
C VAL A 618 11.39 6.40 -14.04
N ARG A 619 12.15 6.91 -15.02
CA ARG A 619 12.44 6.22 -16.29
C ARG A 619 13.88 5.74 -16.28
N CYS A 620 14.05 4.42 -16.36
CA CYS A 620 15.34 3.75 -16.32
C CYS A 620 15.80 3.39 -17.74
N ILE A 621 17.05 3.74 -18.07
CA ILE A 621 17.67 3.54 -19.39
C ILE A 621 18.84 2.56 -19.24
N LYS A 622 18.92 1.60 -20.16
CA LYS A 622 20.00 0.61 -20.28
C LYS A 622 21.01 1.10 -21.33
N PRO A 623 22.28 1.42 -20.99
CA PRO A 623 23.21 2.02 -21.95
C PRO A 623 23.85 1.02 -22.92
N ASN A 624 23.84 -0.29 -22.61
CA ASN A 624 24.43 -1.34 -23.45
C ASN A 624 23.79 -2.71 -23.14
N GLU A 625 23.88 -3.65 -24.08
CA GLU A 625 23.50 -5.06 -23.87
C GLU A 625 24.64 -5.90 -23.26
N THR A 626 25.90 -5.44 -23.34
CA THR A 626 27.08 -6.15 -22.81
C THR A 626 27.11 -6.25 -21.28
N LYS A 627 26.26 -5.48 -20.58
CA LYS A 627 26.22 -5.30 -19.12
C LYS A 627 27.53 -4.72 -18.55
N ARG A 628 28.34 -4.05 -19.37
CA ARG A 628 29.67 -3.55 -18.97
C ARG A 628 29.60 -2.07 -18.52
N PRO A 629 30.35 -1.69 -17.47
CA PRO A 629 30.46 -0.29 -17.09
C PRO A 629 31.25 0.51 -18.14
N ASN A 630 30.86 1.78 -18.31
CA ASN A 630 31.43 2.74 -19.26
C ASN A 630 31.24 2.41 -20.76
N ASP A 631 30.57 1.31 -21.11
CA ASP A 631 30.18 0.95 -22.48
C ASP A 631 28.84 1.61 -22.88
N TRP A 632 28.65 1.94 -24.17
CA TRP A 632 27.53 2.75 -24.66
C TRP A 632 27.13 2.41 -26.10
N ASP A 633 25.96 1.79 -26.26
CA ASP A 633 25.30 1.60 -27.55
C ASP A 633 24.41 2.83 -27.85
N GLU A 634 24.89 3.69 -28.75
CA GLU A 634 24.18 4.92 -29.11
C GLU A 634 22.87 4.65 -29.86
N SER A 635 22.79 3.56 -30.62
CA SER A 635 21.57 3.17 -31.35
C SER A 635 20.49 2.68 -30.38
N ARG A 636 20.86 1.84 -29.41
CA ARG A 636 19.95 1.29 -28.40
C ARG A 636 19.48 2.36 -27.42
N VAL A 637 20.31 3.33 -27.08
CA VAL A 637 19.89 4.48 -26.25
C VAL A 637 19.03 5.45 -27.05
N LYS A 638 19.31 5.71 -28.34
CA LYS A 638 18.44 6.54 -29.19
C LYS A 638 17.03 5.95 -29.30
N HIS A 639 16.92 4.65 -29.57
CA HIS A 639 15.65 3.91 -29.57
C HIS A 639 14.90 4.07 -28.23
N GLN A 640 15.58 3.93 -27.08
CA GLN A 640 14.98 4.17 -25.76
C GLN A 640 14.52 5.62 -25.55
N VAL A 641 15.24 6.62 -26.05
CA VAL A 641 14.87 8.04 -25.96
C VAL A 641 13.62 8.35 -26.79
N GLU A 642 13.52 7.77 -27.99
CA GLU A 642 12.37 7.85 -28.88
C GLU A 642 11.14 7.20 -28.23
N TYR A 643 11.25 5.90 -27.91
CA TYR A 643 10.10 5.08 -27.54
C TYR A 643 9.55 5.42 -26.15
N LEU A 644 10.39 5.91 -25.22
CA LEU A 644 9.92 6.45 -23.94
C LEU A 644 9.24 7.83 -24.08
N GLY A 645 9.24 8.43 -25.28
CA GLY A 645 8.66 9.75 -25.55
C GLY A 645 9.38 10.88 -24.82
N LEU A 646 10.69 10.75 -24.56
CA LEU A 646 11.42 11.73 -23.73
C LEU A 646 11.52 13.09 -24.43
N ARG A 647 11.64 13.11 -25.76
CA ARG A 647 11.66 14.33 -26.57
C ARG A 647 10.32 15.06 -26.47
N GLU A 648 9.21 14.33 -26.56
CA GLU A 648 7.84 14.85 -26.46
C GLU A 648 7.55 15.36 -25.05
N ASN A 649 7.99 14.63 -24.02
CA ASN A 649 7.88 15.05 -22.63
C ASN A 649 8.63 16.36 -22.38
N ILE A 650 9.87 16.48 -22.86
CA ILE A 650 10.64 17.73 -22.82
C ILE A 650 9.94 18.83 -23.64
N ARG A 651 9.36 18.52 -24.82
CA ARG A 651 8.67 19.50 -25.67
C ARG A 651 7.47 20.13 -24.97
N VAL A 652 6.59 19.33 -24.38
CA VAL A 652 5.43 19.83 -23.63
C VAL A 652 5.89 20.64 -22.41
N ARG A 653 6.87 20.13 -21.63
CA ARG A 653 7.40 20.83 -20.45
C ARG A 653 8.14 22.15 -20.77
N ARG A 654 8.81 22.25 -21.92
CA ARG A 654 9.53 23.47 -22.36
C ARG A 654 8.63 24.55 -22.92
N ALA A 655 7.56 24.17 -23.61
CA ALA A 655 6.60 25.11 -24.15
C ALA A 655 5.61 25.57 -23.07
N GLY A 656 5.26 24.66 -22.17
CA GLY A 656 4.58 24.90 -20.90
C GLY A 656 5.39 25.73 -19.93
N PHE A 657 4.86 25.87 -18.71
CA PHE A 657 5.48 26.68 -17.68
C PHE A 657 6.24 25.80 -16.70
N ALA A 658 7.58 25.81 -16.82
CA ALA A 658 8.49 24.94 -16.07
C ALA A 658 8.40 25.11 -14.53
N TYR A 659 7.77 26.18 -14.05
CA TYR A 659 7.46 26.37 -12.64
C TYR A 659 6.04 26.93 -12.47
N ARG A 660 5.24 26.30 -11.60
CA ARG A 660 3.88 26.72 -11.23
C ARG A 660 3.70 26.71 -9.72
N ARG A 661 3.04 27.73 -9.16
CA ARG A 661 2.85 27.90 -7.71
C ARG A 661 1.62 28.76 -7.44
N ALA A 662 0.85 28.44 -6.39
CA ALA A 662 -0.19 29.34 -5.89
C ALA A 662 0.42 30.67 -5.43
N PHE A 663 -0.29 31.79 -5.62
CA PHE A 663 0.27 33.13 -5.43
C PHE A 663 0.82 33.36 -4.01
N ASP A 664 0.08 32.92 -2.98
CA ASP A 664 0.48 32.89 -1.57
C ASP A 664 1.86 32.20 -1.37
N LYS A 665 1.98 30.96 -1.86
CA LYS A 665 3.15 30.09 -1.73
C LYS A 665 4.33 30.52 -2.62
N PHE A 666 4.14 31.51 -3.50
CA PHE A 666 5.20 32.21 -4.24
C PHE A 666 5.62 33.50 -3.54
N ALA A 667 4.65 34.36 -3.23
CA ALA A 667 4.84 35.63 -2.54
C ALA A 667 5.63 35.44 -1.24
N GLN A 668 5.20 34.53 -0.36
CA GLN A 668 5.95 34.20 0.85
C GLN A 668 7.40 33.72 0.58
N ARG A 669 7.59 32.92 -0.48
CA ARG A 669 8.89 32.30 -0.77
C ARG A 669 9.91 33.33 -1.25
N TYR A 670 9.47 34.38 -1.93
CA TYR A 670 10.34 35.36 -2.60
C TYR A 670 10.14 36.82 -2.17
N ALA A 671 9.27 37.11 -1.18
CA ALA A 671 9.04 38.46 -0.64
C ALA A 671 10.35 39.21 -0.34
N ILE A 672 11.33 38.54 0.27
CA ILE A 672 12.65 39.10 0.62
C ILE A 672 13.47 39.63 -0.58
N VAL A 673 13.07 39.35 -1.82
CA VAL A 673 13.74 39.85 -3.03
C VAL A 673 13.39 41.32 -3.31
N SER A 674 12.20 41.79 -2.90
CA SER A 674 11.78 43.19 -3.06
C SER A 674 11.54 43.88 -1.70
N PRO A 675 12.14 45.06 -1.45
CA PRO A 675 11.81 45.90 -0.29
C PRO A 675 10.34 46.34 -0.22
N GLN A 676 9.56 46.16 -1.29
CA GLN A 676 8.12 46.47 -1.31
C GLN A 676 7.24 45.31 -0.82
N THR A 677 7.76 44.06 -0.82
CA THR A 677 7.02 42.87 -0.34
C THR A 677 7.57 42.31 0.98
N TRP A 678 8.73 42.79 1.44
CA TRP A 678 9.37 42.43 2.71
C TRP A 678 9.46 43.62 3.67
N PRO A 679 9.22 43.46 5.00
CA PRO A 679 8.98 42.20 5.73
C PRO A 679 7.55 41.64 5.63
N SER A 680 6.58 42.47 5.24
CA SER A 680 5.17 42.11 5.21
C SER A 680 4.42 42.87 4.11
N PHE A 681 3.78 42.14 3.20
CA PHE A 681 2.91 42.71 2.17
C PHE A 681 1.44 42.62 2.58
N HIS A 682 0.66 43.66 2.30
CA HIS A 682 -0.75 43.78 2.71
C HIS A 682 -1.72 44.04 1.53
N GLY A 683 -1.28 43.82 0.30
CA GLY A 683 -2.12 43.83 -0.89
C GLY A 683 -2.56 42.43 -1.32
N ASP A 684 -3.14 42.34 -2.51
CA ASP A 684 -3.49 41.10 -3.19
C ASP A 684 -2.24 40.27 -3.57
N GLN A 685 -2.28 38.95 -3.34
CA GLN A 685 -1.14 38.05 -3.53
C GLN A 685 -0.68 37.98 -5.00
N GLN A 686 -1.58 38.18 -5.98
CA GLN A 686 -1.16 38.29 -7.38
C GLN A 686 -0.21 39.50 -7.57
N LYS A 687 -0.55 40.66 -7.00
CA LYS A 687 0.28 41.87 -7.06
C LYS A 687 1.61 41.70 -6.31
N ALA A 688 1.62 40.95 -5.22
CA ALA A 688 2.89 40.56 -4.56
C ALA A 688 3.81 39.79 -5.51
N CYS A 689 3.24 38.84 -6.28
CA CYS A 689 3.98 38.07 -7.28
C CYS A 689 4.46 38.95 -8.45
N GLU A 690 3.65 39.91 -8.91
CA GLU A 690 4.03 40.89 -9.95
C GLU A 690 5.22 41.74 -9.49
N ILE A 691 5.13 42.36 -8.30
CA ILE A 691 6.21 43.19 -7.71
C ILE A 691 7.51 42.40 -7.54
N ILE A 692 7.43 41.11 -7.15
CA ILE A 692 8.59 40.23 -7.06
C ILE A 692 9.22 40.00 -8.44
N CYS A 693 8.41 39.73 -9.48
CA CYS A 693 8.92 39.51 -10.84
C CYS A 693 9.56 40.79 -11.42
N ASP A 694 8.91 41.95 -11.26
CA ASP A 694 9.42 43.24 -11.71
C ASP A 694 10.74 43.62 -10.97
N SER A 695 10.86 43.32 -9.66
CA SER A 695 12.09 43.53 -8.87
C SER A 695 13.27 42.64 -9.26
N VAL A 696 12.99 41.52 -9.94
CA VAL A 696 13.97 40.59 -10.49
C VAL A 696 14.31 40.95 -11.95
N HIS A 697 13.63 41.97 -12.50
CA HIS A 697 13.64 42.33 -13.92
C HIS A 697 13.27 41.14 -14.84
N MET A 698 12.34 40.31 -14.36
CA MET A 698 11.80 39.21 -15.15
C MET A 698 10.89 39.76 -16.25
N GLU A 699 11.24 39.55 -17.51
CA GLU A 699 10.41 39.98 -18.64
C GLU A 699 9.00 39.38 -18.55
N LYS A 700 7.98 40.16 -18.95
CA LYS A 700 6.56 39.74 -18.99
C LYS A 700 6.26 38.68 -20.07
N SER A 701 7.29 38.24 -20.80
CA SER A 701 7.32 37.07 -21.70
C SER A 701 7.61 35.75 -20.95
N GLN A 702 8.27 35.83 -19.78
CA GLN A 702 8.78 34.68 -19.03
C GLN A 702 7.85 34.23 -17.90
N TYR A 703 6.79 34.97 -17.59
CA TYR A 703 5.79 34.58 -16.60
C TYR A 703 4.37 34.99 -17.03
N GLN A 704 3.38 34.28 -16.51
CA GLN A 704 1.97 34.63 -16.63
C GLN A 704 1.23 34.37 -15.32
N MET A 705 0.27 35.24 -14.98
CA MET A 705 -0.67 35.04 -13.88
C MET A 705 -1.91 34.30 -14.39
N GLY A 706 -2.31 33.25 -13.67
CA GLY A 706 -3.59 32.57 -13.83
C GLY A 706 -4.66 33.16 -12.90
N ARG A 707 -5.63 32.34 -12.51
CA ARG A 707 -6.69 32.71 -11.56
C ARG A 707 -6.27 32.55 -10.10
N THR A 708 -5.42 31.56 -9.79
CA THR A 708 -4.94 31.26 -8.43
C THR A 708 -3.43 31.06 -8.34
N LYS A 709 -2.75 30.92 -9.49
CA LYS A 709 -1.33 30.53 -9.58
C LYS A 709 -0.52 31.45 -10.49
N ILE A 710 0.74 31.67 -10.13
CA ILE A 710 1.77 32.18 -11.02
C ILE A 710 2.41 31.00 -11.77
N PHE A 711 2.63 31.21 -13.06
CA PHE A 711 3.29 30.30 -13.97
C PHE A 711 4.53 30.99 -14.55
N VAL A 712 5.71 30.38 -14.41
CA VAL A 712 6.99 30.91 -14.91
C VAL A 712 7.56 29.91 -15.93
N LYS A 713 7.90 30.44 -17.10
CA LYS A 713 8.23 29.68 -18.32
C LYS A 713 9.68 29.20 -18.33
N ASN A 714 10.62 30.07 -17.95
CA ASN A 714 12.03 29.76 -17.95
C ASN A 714 12.51 29.44 -16.51
N PRO A 715 13.11 28.25 -16.26
CA PRO A 715 13.70 27.92 -14.95
C PRO A 715 14.77 28.92 -14.51
N GLU A 716 15.52 29.51 -15.44
CA GLU A 716 16.55 30.51 -15.12
C GLU A 716 15.97 31.77 -14.47
N SER A 717 14.73 32.15 -14.81
CA SER A 717 14.04 33.29 -14.18
C SER A 717 13.71 32.99 -12.71
N VAL A 718 13.31 31.75 -12.39
CA VAL A 718 13.10 31.30 -11.00
C VAL A 718 14.44 31.14 -10.27
N ARG A 719 15.48 30.67 -10.98
CA ARG A 719 16.85 30.58 -10.46
C ARG A 719 17.43 31.98 -10.18
N LEU A 720 17.03 33.01 -10.92
CA LEU A 720 17.39 34.40 -10.67
C LEU A 720 16.66 34.96 -9.43
N CYS A 721 15.35 34.71 -9.26
CA CYS A 721 14.63 35.00 -8.00
C CYS A 721 15.32 34.34 -6.79
N PHE A 722 15.78 33.09 -6.96
CA PHE A 722 16.49 32.35 -5.92
C PHE A 722 17.92 32.87 -5.69
N LYS A 723 18.64 33.28 -6.73
CA LYS A 723 19.99 33.84 -6.63
C LYS A 723 19.96 35.23 -5.98
N LEU A 724 19.10 36.14 -6.43
CA LEU A 724 18.93 37.45 -5.78
C LEU A 724 18.47 37.30 -4.33
N LYS A 725 17.67 36.26 -4.03
CA LYS A 725 17.39 35.86 -2.65
C LYS A 725 18.64 35.43 -1.89
N GLN A 726 19.58 34.68 -2.46
CA GLN A 726 20.85 34.34 -1.79
C GLN A 726 21.77 35.56 -1.60
N ASP A 727 21.92 36.37 -2.66
CA ASP A 727 22.83 37.51 -2.74
C ASP A 727 22.37 38.69 -1.84
N ASN A 728 21.06 38.91 -1.68
CA ASN A 728 20.48 39.95 -0.80
C ASN A 728 20.57 39.57 0.70
N ASN A 729 21.80 39.35 1.20
CA ASN A 729 22.12 39.06 2.61
C ASN A 729 21.44 37.80 3.20
N LEU A 730 21.54 36.65 2.53
CA LEU A 730 21.07 35.37 3.08
C LEU A 730 22.17 34.37 3.45
N VAL A 731 23.47 34.71 3.43
CA VAL A 731 24.45 33.96 4.25
C VAL A 731 24.18 34.24 5.73
N SER A 732 24.18 35.51 6.13
CA SER A 732 23.86 35.93 7.50
C SER A 732 22.45 35.54 7.92
N VAL A 733 21.45 35.57 7.01
CA VAL A 733 20.05 35.25 7.37
C VAL A 733 19.67 33.77 7.13
N VAL A 734 20.37 32.96 6.33
CA VAL A 734 20.19 31.48 6.35
C VAL A 734 20.94 30.87 7.51
N LEU A 735 22.14 31.37 7.84
CA LEU A 735 22.79 31.06 9.11
C LEU A 735 21.88 31.52 10.25
N ALA A 736 21.53 32.80 10.40
CA ALA A 736 20.63 33.22 11.49
C ALA A 736 19.26 32.51 11.50
N ARG A 737 18.67 32.06 10.38
CA ARG A 737 17.45 31.22 10.40
C ARG A 737 17.72 29.76 10.77
N ARG A 738 18.90 29.22 10.48
CA ARG A 738 19.35 27.88 10.91
C ARG A 738 19.74 27.92 12.39
N ASP A 739 20.45 28.96 12.79
CA ASP A 739 20.90 29.25 14.15
C ASP A 739 19.71 29.57 15.05
N THR A 740 18.79 30.47 14.68
CA THR A 740 17.52 30.66 15.43
C THR A 740 16.66 29.40 15.50
N ARG A 741 16.75 28.49 14.51
CA ARG A 741 16.08 27.17 14.61
C ARG A 741 16.81 26.21 15.54
N THR A 742 18.14 26.27 15.62
CA THR A 742 18.95 25.51 16.60
C THR A 742 18.73 26.07 18.00
N GLU A 743 18.83 27.39 18.17
CA GLU A 743 18.54 28.18 19.37
C GLU A 743 17.12 27.89 19.89
N GLN A 744 16.10 27.82 19.02
CA GLN A 744 14.74 27.41 19.43
C GLN A 744 14.69 25.96 19.92
N LYS A 745 15.43 25.02 19.32
CA LYS A 745 15.54 23.64 19.82
C LYS A 745 16.33 23.55 21.11
N GLU A 746 17.34 24.39 21.30
CA GLU A 746 18.17 24.47 22.51
C GLU A 746 17.37 25.09 23.66
N GLN A 747 16.72 26.24 23.47
CA GLN A 747 15.77 26.83 24.42
C GLN A 747 14.67 25.83 24.81
N ALA A 748 14.12 25.10 23.84
CA ALA A 748 13.11 24.07 24.07
C ALA A 748 13.65 22.81 24.77
N ALA A 749 14.95 22.50 24.62
CA ALA A 749 15.63 21.43 25.35
C ALA A 749 15.91 21.88 26.79
N ASP A 750 16.49 23.05 27.00
CA ASP A 750 16.81 23.64 28.31
C ASP A 750 15.56 23.82 29.19
N LEU A 751 14.43 24.20 28.58
CA LEU A 751 13.13 24.30 29.26
C LEU A 751 12.70 22.98 29.93
N MET A 752 13.10 21.85 29.34
CA MET A 752 12.72 20.48 29.75
C MET A 752 13.88 19.69 30.38
N TYR A 753 15.12 20.20 30.30
CA TYR A 753 16.36 19.51 30.65
C TYR A 753 16.39 19.12 32.14
N GLY A 754 16.69 17.86 32.42
CA GLY A 754 16.71 17.28 33.76
C GLY A 754 15.34 17.15 34.44
N LYS A 755 14.26 17.61 33.79
CA LYS A 755 12.89 17.67 34.36
C LYS A 755 11.91 16.76 33.64
N LYS A 756 12.17 16.41 32.38
CA LYS A 756 11.26 15.62 31.55
C LYS A 756 11.98 14.69 30.57
N GLU A 757 11.58 13.42 30.55
CA GLU A 757 11.96 12.44 29.53
C GLU A 757 11.68 12.96 28.12
N ARG A 758 12.55 12.59 27.17
CA ARG A 758 12.54 13.13 25.81
C ARG A 758 12.04 12.09 24.82
N ARG A 759 11.27 12.52 23.81
CA ARG A 759 10.86 11.64 22.70
C ARG A 759 11.82 11.78 21.53
N ARG A 760 12.06 10.67 20.83
CA ARG A 760 12.95 10.60 19.65
C ARG A 760 12.56 11.63 18.58
N TYR A 761 11.27 11.75 18.27
CA TYR A 761 10.80 12.69 17.25
C TYR A 761 10.80 14.16 17.70
N SER A 762 10.48 14.47 18.97
CA SER A 762 10.37 15.86 19.43
C SER A 762 11.72 16.54 19.70
N LEU A 763 12.80 15.77 19.84
CA LEU A 763 14.17 16.29 19.98
C LEU A 763 14.68 16.99 18.72
N ASN A 764 14.44 16.41 17.55
CA ASN A 764 15.05 16.86 16.30
C ASN A 764 14.09 17.63 15.37
N ARG A 765 12.79 17.66 15.67
CA ARG A 765 11.75 18.35 14.89
C ARG A 765 12.09 19.82 14.64
N ASN A 766 11.72 20.34 13.47
CA ASN A 766 11.82 21.77 13.18
C ASN A 766 10.62 22.52 13.76
N PHE A 767 10.88 23.67 14.40
CA PHE A 767 9.84 24.54 14.91
C PHE A 767 9.23 25.35 13.75
N VAL A 768 7.91 25.31 13.61
CA VAL A 768 7.14 25.96 12.52
C VAL A 768 6.26 27.10 13.07
N GLY A 769 5.79 26.96 14.31
CA GLY A 769 4.90 27.93 14.96
C GLY A 769 3.44 27.65 14.61
N ASP A 770 3.05 27.92 13.36
CA ASP A 770 1.73 27.55 12.86
C ASP A 770 1.73 26.08 12.39
N TYR A 771 0.96 25.25 13.10
CA TYR A 771 0.73 23.83 12.78
C TYR A 771 -0.74 23.54 12.40
N ILE A 772 -1.50 24.59 12.07
CA ILE A 772 -2.87 24.51 11.54
C ILE A 772 -2.91 24.97 10.08
N GLY A 773 -2.03 25.89 9.68
CA GLY A 773 -2.11 26.57 8.39
C GLY A 773 -3.20 27.61 8.39
N LEU A 774 -3.17 28.53 9.36
CA LEU A 774 -4.19 29.57 9.57
C LEU A 774 -4.38 30.49 8.35
N GLU A 775 -3.33 30.67 7.56
CA GLU A 775 -3.39 31.35 6.26
C GLU A 775 -4.39 30.71 5.28
N HIS A 776 -4.56 29.38 5.35
CA HIS A 776 -5.51 28.63 4.53
C HIS A 776 -6.90 28.52 5.20
N HIS A 777 -7.08 29.13 6.37
CA HIS A 777 -8.30 29.08 7.18
C HIS A 777 -8.78 30.50 7.58
N PRO A 778 -9.32 31.30 6.65
CA PRO A 778 -9.73 32.69 6.91
C PRO A 778 -10.78 32.83 8.02
N THR A 779 -11.61 31.81 8.25
CA THR A 779 -12.60 31.75 9.35
C THR A 779 -11.97 31.60 10.74
N LEU A 780 -10.73 31.14 10.83
CA LEU A 780 -9.95 31.13 12.08
C LEU A 780 -9.19 32.45 12.23
N GLN A 781 -8.60 32.95 11.14
CA GLN A 781 -7.86 34.20 11.11
C GLN A 781 -8.74 35.43 11.40
N SER A 782 -10.03 35.39 11.06
CA SER A 782 -10.99 36.45 11.39
C SER A 782 -11.31 36.54 12.88
N LEU A 783 -11.28 35.42 13.62
CA LEU A 783 -11.53 35.36 15.06
C LEU A 783 -10.35 35.88 15.89
N VAL A 784 -9.13 35.80 15.34
CA VAL A 784 -7.89 36.29 15.97
C VAL A 784 -7.62 37.77 15.69
N GLY A 785 -8.25 38.32 14.64
CA GLY A 785 -8.10 39.72 14.25
C GLY A 785 -6.93 39.95 13.28
N LYS A 786 -7.20 40.72 12.22
CA LYS A 786 -6.33 40.87 11.02
C LYS A 786 -4.94 41.50 11.23
N ARG A 787 -4.54 41.81 12.47
CA ARG A 787 -3.24 42.42 12.82
C ARG A 787 -2.43 41.61 13.85
N GLN A 788 -3.03 40.61 14.51
CA GLN A 788 -2.31 39.83 15.51
C GLN A 788 -1.35 38.83 14.86
N ARG A 789 -0.06 38.98 15.14
CA ARG A 789 0.97 38.00 14.73
C ARG A 789 0.80 36.71 15.56
N VAL A 790 0.33 35.62 14.97
CA VAL A 790 0.29 34.33 15.67
C VAL A 790 1.73 33.80 15.86
N LEU A 791 2.08 33.44 17.09
CA LEU A 791 3.39 32.91 17.48
C LEU A 791 3.39 31.37 17.50
N PHE A 792 2.25 30.78 17.85
CA PHE A 792 2.02 29.35 17.82
C PHE A 792 0.54 29.05 17.58
N ALA A 793 0.25 28.00 16.80
CA ALA A 793 -1.09 27.48 16.59
C ALA A 793 -1.07 25.94 16.50
N CYS A 794 -1.91 25.24 17.26
CA CYS A 794 -2.12 23.80 17.05
C CYS A 794 -3.53 23.33 17.40
N THR A 795 -3.94 22.24 16.74
CA THR A 795 -5.07 21.41 17.18
C THR A 795 -4.67 20.60 18.41
N ALA A 796 -5.53 20.60 19.44
CA ALA A 796 -5.33 19.87 20.69
C ALA A 796 -6.57 19.05 21.09
N ASN A 797 -6.36 17.95 21.79
CA ASN A 797 -7.43 17.18 22.44
C ASN A 797 -7.72 17.78 23.82
N LYS A 798 -8.92 18.34 24.02
CA LYS A 798 -9.38 18.86 25.32
C LYS A 798 -10.26 17.83 26.04
N TYR A 799 -10.06 17.68 27.35
CA TYR A 799 -10.75 16.68 28.18
C TYR A 799 -11.87 17.27 29.05
N ASP A 800 -12.99 16.55 29.17
CA ASP A 800 -14.16 16.92 29.99
C ASP A 800 -14.02 16.54 31.48
N ARG A 801 -14.96 16.96 32.32
CA ARG A 801 -15.03 16.61 33.76
C ARG A 801 -15.26 15.12 34.08
N LYS A 802 -15.36 14.27 33.04
CA LYS A 802 -15.43 12.79 33.10
C LYS A 802 -14.20 12.14 32.41
N PHE A 803 -13.15 12.92 32.14
CA PHE A 803 -11.91 12.51 31.48
C PHE A 803 -12.08 11.90 30.07
N ARG A 804 -13.11 12.33 29.35
CA ARG A 804 -13.29 11.97 27.94
C ARG A 804 -12.82 13.14 27.07
N VAL A 805 -12.20 12.86 25.93
CA VAL A 805 -11.97 13.88 24.91
C VAL A 805 -13.33 14.46 24.49
N CYS A 806 -13.40 15.78 24.34
CA CYS A 806 -14.63 16.53 24.06
C CYS A 806 -15.19 16.33 22.64
N GLN A 807 -15.46 15.09 22.24
CA GLN A 807 -16.17 14.75 21.00
C GLN A 807 -17.64 14.42 21.30
N THR A 808 -18.56 14.85 20.44
CA THR A 808 -19.98 14.49 20.53
C THR A 808 -20.43 13.91 19.20
N TYR A 809 -21.13 12.77 19.23
CA TYR A 809 -21.65 12.12 18.02
C TYR A 809 -22.39 13.14 17.12
N LYS A 810 -22.07 13.11 15.82
CA LYS A 810 -22.44 14.08 14.76
C LYS A 810 -21.72 15.45 14.72
N THR A 811 -20.82 15.84 15.64
CA THR A 811 -19.94 17.04 15.47
C THR A 811 -18.46 16.81 15.84
N THR A 812 -17.56 17.13 14.89
CA THR A 812 -16.10 17.19 15.06
C THR A 812 -15.71 18.43 15.85
N GLN A 813 -15.74 18.32 17.17
CA GLN A 813 -15.41 19.40 18.11
C GLN A 813 -13.90 19.48 18.32
N THR A 814 -13.18 19.92 17.28
CA THR A 814 -11.74 20.17 17.32
C THR A 814 -11.47 21.41 18.18
N PHE A 815 -10.56 21.29 19.15
CA PHE A 815 -10.09 22.44 19.93
C PHE A 815 -8.80 22.98 19.31
N ILE A 816 -8.74 24.29 19.15
CA ILE A 816 -7.64 25.02 18.55
C ILE A 816 -7.06 25.96 19.60
N GLU A 817 -5.77 25.81 19.86
CA GLU A 817 -5.01 26.65 20.79
C GLU A 817 -4.10 27.59 19.97
N MET A 818 -4.23 28.90 20.19
CA MET A 818 -3.41 29.92 19.52
C MET A 818 -2.80 30.91 20.50
N VAL A 819 -1.48 31.12 20.41
CA VAL A 819 -0.72 32.14 21.16
C VAL A 819 -0.41 33.30 20.22
N THR A 820 -0.82 34.52 20.56
CA THR A 820 -0.67 35.69 19.69
C THR A 820 0.34 36.71 20.22
N GLY A 821 0.89 37.52 19.32
CA GLY A 821 1.84 38.60 19.59
C GLY A 821 1.22 39.89 20.14
N GLU A 822 -0.10 39.98 20.24
CA GLU A 822 -0.79 40.94 21.13
C GLU A 822 -1.01 40.36 22.55
N LEU A 823 -0.50 39.15 22.79
CA LEU A 823 -0.20 38.57 24.11
C LEU A 823 -1.42 38.04 24.88
N SER A 824 -2.29 37.33 24.15
CA SER A 824 -3.34 36.45 24.67
C SER A 824 -3.22 35.02 24.09
N LEU A 825 -3.80 34.04 24.79
CA LEU A 825 -4.04 32.66 24.38
C LEU A 825 -5.53 32.50 24.04
N PHE A 826 -5.84 31.89 22.89
CA PHE A 826 -7.21 31.62 22.44
C PHE A 826 -7.47 30.12 22.41
N GLU A 827 -8.47 29.68 23.18
CA GLU A 827 -9.11 28.38 22.99
C GLU A 827 -10.31 28.57 22.04
N MET A 828 -10.29 27.94 20.87
CA MET A 828 -11.42 27.97 19.93
C MET A 828 -11.99 26.57 19.71
N LYS A 829 -13.25 26.52 19.28
CA LYS A 829 -13.99 25.28 19.06
C LYS A 829 -14.59 25.26 17.66
N VAL A 830 -14.16 24.29 16.86
CA VAL A 830 -14.68 24.04 15.51
C VAL A 830 -15.98 23.23 15.59
N PHE A 831 -16.91 23.55 14.70
CA PHE A 831 -18.09 22.75 14.37
C PHE A 831 -18.16 22.57 12.85
N LYS A 832 -19.04 21.69 12.37
CA LYS A 832 -19.11 21.24 10.95
C LYS A 832 -19.23 22.33 9.87
N SER A 833 -19.58 23.56 10.24
CA SER A 833 -19.70 24.70 9.30
C SER A 833 -19.29 26.05 9.89
N HIS A 834 -18.97 26.12 11.19
CA HIS A 834 -18.74 27.37 11.92
C HIS A 834 -17.69 27.14 13.02
N THR A 835 -16.91 28.16 13.36
CA THR A 835 -15.98 28.15 14.51
C THR A 835 -16.38 29.25 15.48
N SER A 836 -16.16 29.02 16.78
CA SER A 836 -16.39 30.04 17.82
C SER A 836 -15.23 30.08 18.80
N ILE A 837 -14.90 31.27 19.29
CA ILE A 837 -13.99 31.44 20.42
C ILE A 837 -14.70 30.82 21.64
N PHE A 838 -14.04 29.87 22.29
CA PHE A 838 -14.55 29.17 23.47
C PHE A 838 -14.01 29.80 24.76
N ARG A 839 -12.78 30.31 24.72
CA ARG A 839 -12.13 31.08 25.78
C ARG A 839 -11.04 31.97 25.19
N GLN A 840 -10.87 33.16 25.74
CA GLN A 840 -9.67 33.97 25.59
C GLN A 840 -9.04 34.09 26.98
N LEU A 841 -7.72 33.98 27.06
CA LEU A 841 -6.92 34.09 28.28
C LEU A 841 -5.77 35.07 28.04
N ASP A 842 -5.71 36.15 28.79
CA ASP A 842 -4.54 37.03 28.75
C ASP A 842 -3.39 36.38 29.50
N LEU A 843 -2.17 36.46 28.95
CA LEU A 843 -1.03 35.72 29.48
C LEU A 843 -0.76 35.96 30.98
N PRO A 844 -0.92 37.17 31.57
CA PRO A 844 -0.79 37.39 33.02
C PRO A 844 -1.80 36.62 33.90
N GLN A 845 -2.90 36.10 33.33
CA GLN A 845 -3.86 35.27 34.07
C GLN A 845 -3.34 33.83 34.26
N ILE A 846 -2.37 33.38 33.46
CA ILE A 846 -1.81 32.02 33.52
C ILE A 846 -0.85 31.94 34.71
N LYS A 847 -1.24 31.18 35.74
CA LYS A 847 -0.47 31.01 36.99
C LYS A 847 0.66 29.99 36.84
N SER A 848 0.39 28.88 36.15
CA SER A 848 1.41 27.85 35.85
C SER A 848 0.98 26.90 34.74
N ILE A 849 1.94 26.19 34.16
CA ILE A 849 1.69 25.06 33.26
C ILE A 849 2.13 23.78 33.96
N GLY A 850 1.17 22.91 34.28
CA GLY A 850 1.40 21.58 34.81
C GLY A 850 1.84 20.61 33.71
N LEU A 851 2.91 19.86 33.99
CA LEU A 851 3.54 18.87 33.11
C LEU A 851 3.84 17.59 33.92
N SER A 852 3.81 16.42 33.27
CA SER A 852 4.44 15.21 33.83
C SER A 852 5.95 15.19 33.55
N PRO A 853 6.75 14.39 34.28
CA PRO A 853 8.16 14.16 33.94
C PRO A 853 8.39 13.07 32.88
N TYR A 854 7.37 12.28 32.50
CA TYR A 854 7.49 11.16 31.55
C TYR A 854 7.35 11.61 30.08
N GLN A 855 7.54 10.72 29.10
CA GLN A 855 7.39 11.05 27.68
C GLN A 855 5.92 11.13 27.17
N ASP A 856 5.12 12.06 27.70
CA ASP A 856 3.70 12.24 27.35
C ASP A 856 3.39 13.53 26.55
N ASP A 857 2.13 13.71 26.10
CA ASP A 857 1.59 14.86 25.33
C ASP A 857 0.76 15.86 26.13
N PHE A 858 0.47 15.59 27.40
CA PHE A 858 -0.46 16.38 28.22
C PHE A 858 0.11 17.73 28.65
N VAL A 859 -0.74 18.76 28.60
CA VAL A 859 -0.49 20.11 29.09
C VAL A 859 -1.64 20.49 30.01
N ILE A 860 -1.34 21.07 31.18
CA ILE A 860 -2.35 21.50 32.15
C ILE A 860 -2.20 23.01 32.35
N ILE A 861 -3.11 23.81 31.81
CA ILE A 861 -3.07 25.28 31.91
C ILE A 861 -3.81 25.71 33.18
N ASN A 862 -3.07 26.16 34.20
CA ASN A 862 -3.63 26.67 35.45
C ASN A 862 -3.76 28.19 35.39
N VAL A 863 -4.97 28.68 35.63
CA VAL A 863 -5.33 30.11 35.57
C VAL A 863 -5.60 30.62 37.00
N GLY A 864 -5.37 31.91 37.25
CA GLY A 864 -5.69 32.58 38.52
C GLY A 864 -7.18 32.87 38.71
N GLY A 865 -7.56 33.27 39.93
CA GLY A 865 -8.95 33.63 40.27
C GLY A 865 -9.88 32.44 40.44
N GLU A 866 -11.18 32.63 40.18
CA GLU A 866 -12.20 31.57 40.17
C GLU A 866 -12.27 30.78 38.84
N GLU A 867 -11.31 30.99 37.95
CA GLU A 867 -11.28 30.35 36.63
C GLU A 867 -10.90 28.85 36.68
N TYR A 868 -11.24 28.15 35.60
CA TYR A 868 -11.08 26.70 35.50
C TYR A 868 -9.80 26.30 34.73
N THR A 869 -9.20 25.18 35.14
CA THR A 869 -8.03 24.58 34.52
C THR A 869 -8.39 23.99 33.15
N SER A 870 -7.48 24.09 32.17
CA SER A 870 -7.60 23.36 30.89
C SER A 870 -6.65 22.17 30.85
N LEU A 871 -7.21 20.96 30.82
CA LEU A 871 -6.49 19.72 30.55
C LEU A 871 -6.49 19.44 29.04
N LEU A 872 -5.31 19.54 28.43
CA LEU A 872 -5.07 19.45 27.00
C LEU A 872 -4.05 18.35 26.70
N GLU A 873 -4.02 17.91 25.44
CA GLU A 873 -3.06 16.97 24.90
C GLU A 873 -2.70 17.39 23.47
N THR A 874 -1.41 17.53 23.17
CA THR A 874 -0.93 17.93 21.83
C THR A 874 0.46 17.35 21.51
N PRO A 875 0.68 16.80 20.29
CA PRO A 875 1.99 16.32 19.83
C PRO A 875 2.98 17.47 19.53
N PHE A 876 2.56 18.73 19.74
CA PHE A 876 3.38 19.94 19.64
C PHE A 876 3.69 20.53 21.01
N LYS A 877 3.61 19.75 22.09
CA LYS A 877 3.73 20.25 23.47
C LYS A 877 5.04 21.00 23.74
N THR A 878 6.17 20.55 23.21
CA THR A 878 7.46 21.21 23.51
C THR A 878 7.49 22.59 22.86
N GLU A 879 6.97 22.65 21.64
CA GLU A 879 6.79 23.82 20.80
C GLU A 879 5.80 24.82 21.44
N PHE A 880 4.64 24.35 21.92
CA PHE A 880 3.64 25.12 22.67
C PHE A 880 4.23 25.72 23.95
N CYS A 881 4.84 24.90 24.82
CA CYS A 881 5.42 25.38 26.07
C CYS A 881 6.56 26.40 25.83
N THR A 882 7.35 26.23 24.77
CA THR A 882 8.43 27.17 24.43
C THR A 882 7.87 28.51 23.93
N ALA A 883 6.89 28.47 23.01
CA ALA A 883 6.23 29.67 22.51
C ALA A 883 5.46 30.43 23.61
N LEU A 884 4.75 29.69 24.47
CA LEU A 884 3.97 30.27 25.58
C LEU A 884 4.88 30.88 26.66
N SER A 885 5.95 30.17 27.06
CA SER A 885 6.94 30.72 28.01
C SER A 885 7.63 31.97 27.47
N LYS A 886 7.92 32.02 26.16
CA LYS A 886 8.49 33.20 25.50
C LYS A 886 7.51 34.37 25.51
N ALA A 887 6.28 34.17 25.02
CA ALA A 887 5.25 35.22 24.99
C ALA A 887 4.89 35.73 26.40
N TYR A 888 4.81 34.84 27.40
CA TYR A 888 4.57 35.22 28.79
C TYR A 888 5.70 36.10 29.34
N LYS A 889 6.95 35.78 29.03
CA LYS A 889 8.12 36.60 29.41
C LYS A 889 8.13 37.95 28.71
N GLU A 890 7.80 38.00 27.43
CA GLU A 890 7.65 39.24 26.66
C GLU A 890 6.51 40.13 27.19
N ARG A 891 5.44 39.55 27.75
CA ARG A 891 4.29 40.28 28.33
C ARG A 891 4.48 40.72 29.79
N THR A 892 5.09 39.90 30.63
CA THR A 892 5.15 40.09 32.09
C THR A 892 6.51 40.51 32.61
N ASN A 893 7.56 40.45 31.77
CA ASN A 893 8.97 40.52 32.16
C ASN A 893 9.42 39.45 33.19
N GLY A 894 8.58 38.43 33.44
CA GLY A 894 8.84 37.32 34.37
C GLY A 894 8.81 35.96 33.66
N ASN A 895 9.39 34.94 34.28
CA ASN A 895 9.39 33.59 33.70
C ASN A 895 8.10 32.83 34.05
N LEU A 896 7.48 32.18 33.06
CA LEU A 896 6.30 31.32 33.27
C LEU A 896 6.67 30.11 34.14
N HIS A 897 5.88 29.85 35.19
CA HIS A 897 6.12 28.72 36.07
C HIS A 897 5.68 27.40 35.42
N LEU A 898 6.66 26.54 35.08
CA LEU A 898 6.43 25.18 34.61
C LEU A 898 6.57 24.20 35.79
N ASP A 899 5.51 23.45 36.06
CA ASP A 899 5.36 22.63 37.26
C ASP A 899 5.37 21.13 36.88
N PHE A 900 6.51 20.47 37.10
CA PHE A 900 6.73 19.08 36.69
C PHE A 900 6.39 18.12 37.85
N ARG A 901 5.26 17.40 37.76
CA ARG A 901 4.76 16.49 38.82
C ARG A 901 4.07 15.25 38.26
N ASN A 902 4.14 14.17 39.04
CA ASN A 902 3.37 12.93 38.79
C ASN A 902 1.88 13.07 39.13
N SER A 903 1.44 14.16 39.76
CA SER A 903 0.04 14.37 40.11
C SER A 903 -0.32 15.85 40.04
N HIS A 904 -1.43 16.15 39.36
CA HIS A 904 -1.93 17.51 39.11
C HIS A 904 -3.43 17.60 39.42
N ILE A 905 -3.86 18.70 40.01
CA ILE A 905 -5.28 18.96 40.30
C ILE A 905 -5.86 19.86 39.22
N VAL A 906 -6.90 19.38 38.54
CA VAL A 906 -7.63 20.07 37.48
C VAL A 906 -8.97 20.55 38.05
N SER A 907 -9.17 21.88 38.09
CA SER A 907 -10.43 22.48 38.53
C SER A 907 -11.34 22.73 37.34
N TYR A 908 -12.57 22.21 37.35
CA TYR A 908 -13.58 22.45 36.31
C TYR A 908 -14.63 23.48 36.77
N LYS A 909 -15.21 24.21 35.82
CA LYS A 909 -16.28 25.20 36.08
C LYS A 909 -17.48 24.52 36.77
N LYS A 910 -17.84 25.01 37.96
CA LYS A 910 -19.03 24.53 38.71
C LYS A 910 -20.30 24.67 37.86
N MET A 911 -21.16 23.66 37.90
CA MET A 911 -22.50 23.72 37.28
C MET A 911 -23.55 23.98 38.36
N LYS A 912 -24.67 24.64 38.00
CA LYS A 912 -25.74 25.07 38.93
C LYS A 912 -26.40 23.95 39.77
N PHE A 913 -26.12 22.68 39.49
CA PHE A 913 -26.66 21.51 40.17
C PHE A 913 -25.59 20.45 40.52
N ASP A 914 -24.30 20.84 40.58
CA ASP A 914 -23.18 19.93 40.89
C ASP A 914 -22.68 20.18 42.32
N PHE A 915 -22.99 19.27 43.25
CA PHE A 915 -22.52 19.31 44.64
C PHE A 915 -21.04 18.95 44.80
N SER A 916 -20.33 18.56 43.74
CA SER A 916 -18.89 18.32 43.83
C SER A 916 -18.08 19.62 43.82
N ASP A 917 -16.92 19.58 44.46
CA ASP A 917 -15.94 20.66 44.60
C ASP A 917 -15.31 21.15 43.27
N GLY A 918 -15.78 20.66 42.11
CA GLY A 918 -15.27 20.97 40.78
C GLY A 918 -13.89 20.37 40.45
N LYS A 919 -13.16 19.87 41.45
CA LYS A 919 -11.78 19.38 41.30
C LYS A 919 -11.71 17.90 40.91
N ARG A 920 -10.68 17.57 40.15
CA ARG A 920 -10.30 16.21 39.73
C ARG A 920 -8.78 16.10 39.75
N THR A 921 -8.25 14.88 39.81
CA THR A 921 -6.79 14.63 39.81
C THR A 921 -6.39 13.94 38.53
N VAL A 922 -5.27 14.33 37.92
CA VAL A 922 -4.60 13.57 36.86
C VAL A 922 -3.29 13.06 37.43
N GLN A 923 -3.14 11.74 37.46
CA GLN A 923 -1.98 11.05 38.00
C GLN A 923 -1.22 10.33 36.89
N PHE A 924 0.04 10.68 36.73
CA PHE A 924 0.95 10.14 35.72
C PHE A 924 1.89 9.12 36.37
N GLY A 925 2.13 8.01 35.67
CA GLY A 925 3.11 6.99 36.08
C GLY A 925 3.63 6.23 34.86
N SER A 926 4.75 5.52 35.04
CA SER A 926 5.24 4.62 33.99
C SER A 926 4.57 3.25 34.05
N ASP A 927 4.34 2.63 32.90
CA ASP A 927 4.00 1.21 32.77
C ASP A 927 5.23 0.30 32.65
N GLY A 928 6.44 0.86 32.56
CA GLY A 928 7.69 0.12 32.43
C GLY A 928 7.93 -0.51 31.04
N THR A 929 7.02 -0.32 30.08
CA THR A 929 7.22 -0.80 28.70
C THR A 929 8.00 0.22 27.86
N SER A 930 8.58 -0.24 26.75
CA SER A 930 9.16 0.63 25.72
C SER A 930 8.15 1.07 24.65
N SER A 931 6.85 0.94 24.92
CA SER A 931 5.80 1.44 24.01
C SER A 931 5.69 2.96 24.04
N ALA A 932 5.31 3.56 22.91
CA ALA A 932 4.93 4.97 22.83
C ALA A 932 3.44 5.20 23.17
N GLU A 933 2.65 4.14 23.27
CA GLU A 933 1.20 4.21 23.50
C GLU A 933 0.87 4.48 24.97
N LYS A 934 0.09 5.54 25.22
CA LYS A 934 -0.37 5.94 26.55
C LYS A 934 -1.70 5.27 26.91
N THR A 935 -1.80 4.67 28.09
CA THR A 935 -3.05 4.07 28.58
C THR A 935 -3.76 5.00 29.55
N LEU A 936 -5.07 5.23 29.33
CA LEU A 936 -5.91 6.12 30.14
C LEU A 936 -6.94 5.32 30.94
N LYS A 937 -6.86 5.36 32.27
CA LYS A 937 -7.75 4.63 33.20
C LYS A 937 -8.42 5.62 34.16
N PRO A 938 -9.64 6.11 33.86
CA PRO A 938 -10.40 6.96 34.78
C PRO A 938 -10.96 6.14 35.94
N ASN A 939 -10.69 6.58 37.17
CA ASN A 939 -11.17 6.00 38.42
C ASN A 939 -11.80 7.08 39.31
N GLY A 940 -13.12 7.24 39.22
CA GLY A 940 -13.88 8.22 40.01
C GLY A 940 -13.46 9.67 39.74
N LYS A 941 -12.80 10.31 40.73
CA LYS A 941 -12.26 11.68 40.58
C LYS A 941 -10.83 11.72 40.00
N VAL A 942 -10.18 10.59 39.77
CA VAL A 942 -8.78 10.48 39.33
C VAL A 942 -8.70 9.94 37.91
N LEU A 943 -7.82 10.49 37.08
CA LEU A 943 -7.38 9.89 35.82
C LEU A 943 -5.98 9.34 35.97
N ASN A 944 -5.82 8.03 35.89
CA ASN A 944 -4.52 7.40 35.83
C ASN A 944 -4.05 7.36 34.37
N VAL A 945 -2.86 7.90 34.13
CA VAL A 945 -2.19 7.99 32.82
C VAL A 945 -0.90 7.19 32.89
N SER A 946 -0.87 6.03 32.23
CA SER A 946 0.31 5.18 32.09
C SER A 946 1.07 5.50 30.81
N ILE A 947 2.39 5.66 30.91
CA ILE A 947 3.30 6.09 29.84
C ILE A 947 4.56 5.21 29.80
N GLY A 948 4.90 4.66 28.64
CA GLY A 948 6.14 3.89 28.45
C GLY A 948 7.40 4.75 28.52
N ALA A 949 8.56 4.12 28.74
CA ALA A 949 9.83 4.77 29.06
C ALA A 949 10.45 5.57 27.90
N GLY A 950 10.75 6.85 28.14
CA GLY A 950 11.38 7.74 27.16
C GLY A 950 12.91 7.73 27.14
N LEU A 951 13.49 8.62 26.32
CA LEU A 951 14.93 8.92 26.43
C LEU A 951 15.20 9.70 27.73
N PRO A 952 16.42 9.58 28.31
CA PRO A 952 16.80 10.28 29.53
C PRO A 952 16.43 11.77 29.51
N ASN A 953 16.01 12.31 30.66
CA ASN A 953 15.60 13.70 30.80
C ASN A 953 16.73 14.73 30.54
N THR A 954 17.98 14.28 30.49
CA THR A 954 19.18 15.05 30.10
C THR A 954 19.49 15.01 28.60
N THR A 955 18.69 14.30 27.77
CA THR A 955 18.99 14.17 26.33
C THR A 955 18.82 15.50 25.59
N ARG A 956 19.88 15.98 24.94
CA ARG A 956 19.88 17.17 24.07
C ARG A 956 19.74 16.80 22.58
N PRO A 957 19.28 17.73 21.71
CA PRO A 957 19.38 17.57 20.26
C PRO A 957 20.85 17.40 19.84
N SER A 958 21.14 16.54 18.86
CA SER A 958 22.51 16.27 18.43
C SER A 958 23.03 17.33 17.46
N THR A 959 23.93 18.20 17.91
CA THR A 959 24.62 19.21 17.08
C THR A 959 26.02 18.77 16.63
N GLU A 960 26.62 17.74 17.24
CA GLU A 960 27.96 17.26 16.90
C GLU A 960 28.00 16.22 15.77
N ARG A 961 29.10 16.23 15.01
CA ARG A 961 29.51 15.10 14.19
C ARG A 961 30.04 13.99 15.13
N PRO A 962 29.71 12.70 14.90
CA PRO A 962 30.43 11.62 15.57
C PRO A 962 31.92 11.66 15.18
N GLN A 963 32.79 12.08 16.11
CA GLN A 963 34.21 11.72 16.01
C GLN A 963 34.34 10.21 16.26
N GLY A 964 35.30 9.56 15.60
CA GLY A 964 35.36 8.10 15.50
C GLY A 964 35.60 7.39 16.83
N GLY A 965 34.52 6.90 17.46
CA GLY A 965 34.56 6.10 18.69
C GLY A 965 34.68 4.58 18.50
N TYR A 966 34.67 4.09 17.25
CA TYR A 966 35.05 2.71 16.94
C TYR A 966 36.54 2.65 16.64
N THR A 967 37.33 2.13 17.59
CA THR A 967 38.70 1.71 17.33
C THR A 967 38.68 0.51 16.38
N PRO A 968 39.21 0.62 15.14
CA PRO A 968 39.30 -0.53 14.26
C PRO A 968 40.37 -1.46 14.83
N ARG A 969 39.96 -2.63 15.36
CA ARG A 969 40.91 -3.65 15.75
C ARG A 969 41.55 -4.20 14.48
N ARG A 970 42.71 -3.64 14.11
CA ARG A 970 43.54 -4.13 13.00
C ARG A 970 44.00 -5.53 13.33
N ASP A 971 43.35 -6.54 12.75
CA ASP A 971 43.91 -7.87 12.65
C ASP A 971 45.13 -7.82 11.71
N GLN A 972 46.29 -7.57 12.29
CA GLN A 972 47.56 -7.64 11.58
C GLN A 972 47.88 -9.12 11.33
N LEU A 973 47.71 -9.55 10.08
CA LEU A 973 48.33 -10.77 9.57
C LEU A 973 49.86 -10.71 9.76
N ARG A 974 50.36 -11.37 10.79
CA ARG A 974 51.79 -11.67 10.94
C ARG A 974 52.04 -13.10 11.41
N THR A 975 52.48 -13.89 10.44
CA THR A 975 53.58 -14.88 10.55
C THR A 975 53.59 -15.80 11.78
N SER A 976 53.29 -17.08 11.53
CA SER A 976 53.64 -18.18 12.44
C SER A 976 55.14 -18.25 12.71
N THR A 977 55.54 -18.16 13.98
CA THR A 977 56.83 -18.66 14.47
C THR A 977 56.65 -19.34 15.83
N ARG A 978 57.04 -20.61 15.91
CA ARG A 978 57.11 -21.41 17.15
C ARG A 978 57.96 -20.72 18.23
N ARG A 979 57.57 -20.81 19.52
CA ARG A 979 58.31 -21.58 20.56
C ARG A 979 57.77 -21.48 22.01
N THR A 980 57.52 -22.66 22.60
CA THR A 980 57.81 -23.10 23.99
C THR A 980 57.36 -22.33 25.24
N ASN A 981 56.48 -23.00 26.02
CA ASN A 981 56.58 -23.37 27.45
C ASN A 981 57.21 -22.40 28.48
N LYS A 982 56.42 -21.99 29.48
CA LYS A 982 56.40 -22.46 30.90
C LYS A 982 55.20 -21.79 31.62
N ASN A 983 54.48 -22.40 32.57
CA ASN A 983 54.83 -22.75 33.97
C ASN A 983 55.33 -21.52 34.78
N THR A 984 54.94 -21.25 36.04
CA THR A 984 54.30 -22.10 37.08
C THR A 984 53.76 -21.26 38.25
N TYR A 985 52.68 -21.71 38.93
CA TYR A 985 52.38 -21.56 40.39
C TYR A 985 52.18 -20.11 40.93
N ASN A 986 51.76 -19.84 42.18
CA ASN A 986 50.80 -20.44 43.15
C ASN A 986 50.46 -19.33 44.19
N GLY A 987 49.33 -19.40 44.91
CA GLY A 987 49.09 -18.45 46.02
C GLY A 987 47.68 -18.50 46.65
N THR A 988 47.48 -19.35 47.65
CA THR A 988 46.24 -19.44 48.45
C THR A 988 46.26 -18.54 49.69
N GLN A 989 45.11 -17.96 50.07
CA GLN A 989 44.71 -17.81 51.48
C GLN A 989 43.19 -17.58 51.60
N ALA A 990 42.63 -17.89 52.78
CA ALA A 990 41.18 -17.84 53.05
C ALA A 990 40.91 -17.59 54.55
N THR A 991 39.71 -17.12 54.93
CA THR A 991 38.98 -17.54 56.15
C THR A 991 37.63 -16.84 56.35
N ARG A 992 36.68 -17.56 56.99
CA ARG A 992 35.54 -17.08 57.84
C ARG A 992 34.36 -16.36 57.14
N ALA A 993 33.09 -16.49 57.57
CA ALA A 993 32.48 -17.38 58.59
C ALA A 993 30.94 -17.52 58.40
N ALA A 994 30.32 -18.45 59.13
CA ALA A 994 28.87 -18.58 59.42
C ALA A 994 28.69 -19.09 60.88
N PRO A 995 27.53 -18.91 61.55
CA PRO A 995 26.56 -20.01 61.74
C PRO A 995 25.06 -19.57 61.91
N VAL A 996 24.22 -20.38 62.60
CA VAL A 996 22.73 -20.37 62.69
C VAL A 996 22.28 -20.60 64.18
N SER A 997 21.02 -20.69 64.68
CA SER A 997 19.61 -20.79 64.19
C SER A 997 18.59 -20.53 65.36
N TYR A 998 17.27 -20.77 65.15
CA TYR A 998 16.16 -20.91 66.16
C TYR A 998 15.52 -19.59 66.70
N HIS A 999 14.27 -19.51 67.23
CA HIS A 999 13.06 -20.39 67.30
C HIS A 999 11.76 -19.60 67.66
N ASN A 1000 10.55 -20.09 67.27
CA ASN A 1000 9.25 -20.11 68.00
C ASN A 1000 8.56 -18.80 68.54
N THR A 1001 7.25 -18.70 68.88
CA THR A 1001 5.95 -19.39 68.62
C THR A 1001 4.79 -18.54 69.20
N ILE A 1002 3.53 -18.70 68.76
CA ILE A 1002 2.30 -18.87 69.59
C ILE A 1002 1.07 -19.18 68.70
N ASN A 1003 -0.02 -19.69 69.28
CA ASN A 1003 -1.12 -20.41 68.60
C ASN A 1003 -2.51 -20.09 69.22
N ILE A 1004 -3.53 -20.94 68.96
CA ILE A 1004 -4.97 -20.89 69.38
C ILE A 1004 -5.82 -20.11 68.34
N PHE A 1005 -6.97 -20.56 67.82
CA PHE A 1005 -7.87 -21.73 68.02
C PHE A 1005 -8.27 -22.32 66.61
N GLN A 1006 -9.09 -23.37 66.38
CA GLN A 1006 -9.99 -24.21 67.20
C GLN A 1006 -10.08 -25.67 66.62
N VAL A 1007 -11.02 -26.49 67.13
CA VAL A 1007 -11.29 -27.94 66.89
C VAL A 1007 -12.81 -28.14 67.08
N PRO A 1008 -13.62 -29.06 66.44
CA PRO A 1008 -13.37 -30.43 65.89
C PRO A 1008 -13.83 -30.61 64.39
N SER A 1009 -14.02 -31.77 63.70
CA SER A 1009 -13.60 -33.22 63.71
C SER A 1009 -14.18 -33.89 62.40
N HIS A 1010 -14.33 -35.21 62.10
CA HIS A 1010 -14.03 -36.53 62.71
C HIS A 1010 -14.07 -37.68 61.64
N GLY A 1011 -13.12 -38.64 61.66
CA GLY A 1011 -13.27 -40.04 61.16
C GLY A 1011 -13.43 -40.32 59.64
N THR A 1012 -13.26 -41.56 59.12
CA THR A 1012 -12.65 -42.82 59.65
C THR A 1012 -12.34 -43.83 58.51
N ASN A 1013 -11.50 -44.85 58.75
CA ASN A 1013 -11.17 -45.92 57.78
C ASN A 1013 -12.35 -46.90 57.51
N ASN A 1014 -12.41 -47.51 56.30
CA ASN A 1014 -12.10 -48.95 56.09
C ASN A 1014 -12.38 -49.48 54.65
N ASN A 1015 -11.83 -50.68 54.37
CA ASN A 1015 -12.05 -51.48 53.15
C ASN A 1015 -13.46 -52.10 53.08
N TYR A 1016 -13.94 -52.49 51.88
CA TYR A 1016 -14.04 -53.91 51.46
C TYR A 1016 -14.72 -54.15 50.08
N ASN A 1017 -14.11 -55.04 49.27
CA ASN A 1017 -14.69 -56.08 48.38
C ASN A 1017 -16.17 -56.02 47.91
N GLN A 1018 -16.43 -56.09 46.58
CA GLN A 1018 -16.94 -57.30 45.87
C GLN A 1018 -17.33 -57.09 44.38
N GLN A 1019 -17.13 -58.14 43.57
CA GLN A 1019 -17.88 -58.52 42.34
C GLN A 1019 -18.66 -59.84 42.67
N PRO A 1020 -19.41 -60.53 41.77
CA PRO A 1020 -19.82 -60.27 40.37
C PRO A 1020 -21.35 -60.50 40.09
N SER A 1021 -21.82 -60.45 38.82
CA SER A 1021 -22.42 -61.62 38.09
C SER A 1021 -23.35 -61.31 36.86
N HIS A 1022 -23.00 -61.92 35.72
CA HIS A 1022 -23.76 -62.57 34.62
C HIS A 1022 -25.10 -62.07 33.97
N ALA A 1023 -25.03 -61.98 32.62
CA ALA A 1023 -25.97 -62.50 31.58
C ALA A 1023 -27.39 -61.87 31.44
N SER A 1024 -28.18 -62.03 30.34
CA SER A 1024 -28.17 -62.95 29.17
C SER A 1024 -28.66 -62.26 27.86
N VAL A 1025 -28.70 -62.98 26.73
CA VAL A 1025 -29.04 -62.46 25.37
C VAL A 1025 -29.95 -63.43 24.59
N PRO A 1026 -31.04 -62.95 23.95
CA PRO A 1026 -31.29 -63.29 22.53
C PRO A 1026 -31.95 -62.17 21.67
N THR A 1027 -32.20 -62.51 20.40
CA THR A 1027 -32.98 -61.84 19.32
C THR A 1027 -34.42 -62.46 19.23
N PRO A 1028 -35.27 -62.45 18.15
CA PRO A 1028 -35.14 -61.99 16.74
C PRO A 1028 -36.43 -61.42 16.03
N VAL A 1029 -36.43 -61.45 14.68
CA VAL A 1029 -37.55 -61.45 13.69
C VAL A 1029 -37.87 -60.13 12.93
N SER A 1030 -38.33 -60.29 11.67
CA SER A 1030 -38.49 -59.30 10.60
C SER A 1030 -39.92 -59.34 9.98
N THR A 1031 -40.10 -58.78 8.76
CA THR A 1031 -41.28 -58.89 7.85
C THR A 1031 -42.45 -57.91 8.14
N ASN A 1032 -43.27 -57.43 7.16
CA ASN A 1032 -43.34 -57.77 5.73
C ASN A 1032 -43.88 -56.64 4.79
N HIS A 1033 -43.80 -56.93 3.47
CA HIS A 1033 -44.40 -56.35 2.24
C HIS A 1033 -45.85 -55.76 2.28
N GLN A 1034 -46.52 -55.19 1.24
CA GLN A 1034 -46.41 -55.08 -0.26
C GLN A 1034 -47.36 -53.92 -0.71
N TYR A 1035 -47.58 -53.38 -1.94
CA TYR A 1035 -47.21 -53.49 -3.39
C TYR A 1035 -47.04 -52.02 -3.93
N SER A 1036 -46.60 -51.61 -5.14
CA SER A 1036 -46.24 -52.18 -6.47
C SER A 1036 -47.34 -52.28 -7.56
N GLN A 1037 -47.49 -51.28 -8.47
CA GLN A 1037 -47.69 -51.46 -9.94
C GLN A 1037 -47.69 -50.16 -10.82
N GLU A 1038 -47.44 -50.36 -12.12
CA GLU A 1038 -47.30 -49.42 -13.27
C GLU A 1038 -48.56 -49.50 -14.21
N PRO A 1039 -48.66 -49.00 -15.49
CA PRO A 1039 -47.66 -48.43 -16.42
C PRO A 1039 -48.05 -47.16 -17.24
N ALA A 1040 -47.07 -46.69 -18.05
CA ALA A 1040 -47.03 -45.50 -18.93
C ALA A 1040 -47.87 -45.50 -20.23
N ARG A 1041 -48.01 -44.31 -20.88
CA ARG A 1041 -47.50 -44.02 -22.27
C ARG A 1041 -47.66 -42.54 -22.72
N ILE A 1042 -47.11 -42.22 -23.90
CA ILE A 1042 -46.80 -40.90 -24.55
C ILE A 1042 -47.56 -40.83 -25.90
N PRO A 1043 -48.16 -39.70 -26.42
CA PRO A 1043 -47.43 -38.74 -27.28
C PRO A 1043 -47.94 -37.27 -27.56
N VAL A 1044 -46.99 -36.32 -27.61
CA VAL A 1044 -46.66 -35.36 -28.73
C VAL A 1044 -47.61 -34.20 -29.19
N MET A 1045 -47.00 -32.99 -29.24
CA MET A 1045 -47.26 -31.75 -30.05
C MET A 1045 -48.50 -30.83 -29.85
N GLY A 1046 -48.23 -29.51 -29.94
CA GLY A 1046 -49.20 -28.43 -30.15
C GLY A 1046 -48.57 -27.03 -29.97
N ASN A 1047 -48.53 -26.20 -31.02
CA ASN A 1047 -48.07 -24.78 -30.98
C ASN A 1047 -49.28 -23.81 -31.01
N VAL A 1048 -49.06 -22.54 -30.64
CA VAL A 1048 -49.55 -21.27 -31.28
C VAL A 1048 -49.80 -20.12 -30.27
N ILE A 1049 -48.88 -19.13 -30.28
CA ILE A 1049 -49.07 -17.66 -30.37
C ILE A 1049 -50.45 -17.08 -29.95
N ASN A 1050 -50.55 -16.14 -28.98
CA ASN A 1050 -50.59 -14.65 -29.21
C ASN A 1050 -50.92 -13.74 -27.99
N GLN A 1051 -50.38 -12.52 -28.02
CA GLN A 1051 -50.91 -11.19 -27.57
C GLN A 1051 -51.40 -10.87 -26.12
N LEU A 1052 -51.22 -9.58 -25.77
CA LEU A 1052 -51.76 -8.87 -24.58
C LEU A 1052 -52.87 -7.90 -25.00
N ASN A 1053 -53.80 -7.55 -24.09
CA ASN A 1053 -53.94 -6.17 -23.56
C ASN A 1053 -55.14 -5.91 -22.60
N ASN A 1054 -54.83 -5.27 -21.47
CA ASN A 1054 -55.54 -4.15 -20.79
C ASN A 1054 -56.97 -4.23 -20.21
N MET A 1055 -57.10 -3.54 -19.05
CA MET A 1055 -58.25 -2.72 -18.55
C MET A 1055 -59.51 -3.44 -17.96
N ASN A 1056 -60.18 -2.95 -16.89
CA ASN A 1056 -59.81 -1.94 -15.86
C ASN A 1056 -60.77 -1.93 -14.62
N MET A 1057 -60.43 -1.15 -13.58
CA MET A 1057 -61.27 -0.52 -12.50
C MET A 1057 -61.86 -1.30 -11.29
N ALA A 1058 -61.58 -0.73 -10.08
CA ALA A 1058 -62.48 -0.39 -8.94
C ALA A 1058 -63.31 -1.47 -8.15
N ALA A 1059 -63.69 -1.28 -6.86
CA ALA A 1059 -63.15 -0.48 -5.73
C ALA A 1059 -63.84 -0.81 -4.37
N SER A 1060 -63.15 -0.53 -3.25
CA SER A 1060 -63.66 -0.16 -1.89
C SER A 1060 -64.62 -1.07 -1.05
N GLY A 1061 -64.36 -1.24 0.27
CA GLY A 1061 -65.35 -1.78 1.23
C GLY A 1061 -64.86 -2.12 2.67
N ASN A 1062 -65.23 -1.28 3.66
CA ASN A 1062 -65.04 -1.41 5.13
C ASN A 1062 -66.00 -2.45 5.79
N SER A 1063 -65.97 -2.87 7.08
CA SER A 1063 -65.30 -2.42 8.34
C SER A 1063 -65.33 -3.47 9.51
N ASN A 1064 -64.61 -3.16 10.61
CA ASN A 1064 -64.61 -3.70 12.01
C ASN A 1064 -66.00 -3.73 12.75
N PRO A 1065 -66.19 -4.14 14.06
CA PRO A 1065 -65.22 -4.46 15.16
C PRO A 1065 -65.53 -5.63 16.17
N SER A 1066 -64.56 -5.96 17.04
CA SER A 1066 -64.70 -6.36 18.49
C SER A 1066 -65.45 -7.65 18.91
N ALA A 1067 -65.32 -8.21 20.13
CA ALA A 1067 -64.21 -8.33 21.11
C ALA A 1067 -64.59 -9.35 22.22
N GLY A 1068 -63.61 -9.99 22.89
CA GLY A 1068 -63.86 -10.86 24.06
C GLY A 1068 -62.56 -11.31 24.77
N ARG A 1069 -62.58 -11.45 26.11
CA ARG A 1069 -61.44 -11.90 26.94
C ARG A 1069 -61.89 -12.80 28.09
N GLY A 1070 -61.07 -13.80 28.43
CA GLY A 1070 -61.15 -14.62 29.64
C GLY A 1070 -59.75 -14.96 30.21
N PRO A 1071 -59.61 -15.40 31.49
CA PRO A 1071 -58.34 -15.27 32.23
C PRO A 1071 -57.44 -16.54 32.30
N PRO A 1072 -56.16 -16.39 32.75
CA PRO A 1072 -55.12 -17.45 32.91
C PRO A 1072 -55.12 -18.06 34.35
N PRO A 1073 -54.17 -18.92 34.84
CA PRO A 1073 -52.80 -19.24 34.34
C PRO A 1073 -52.38 -20.74 34.40
N ALA A 1074 -51.18 -21.13 33.93
CA ALA A 1074 -49.92 -21.15 34.72
C ALA A 1074 -48.66 -20.79 33.88
N ARG A 1075 -47.48 -20.64 34.51
CA ARG A 1075 -46.26 -20.05 33.88
C ARG A 1075 -45.18 -21.07 33.49
N GLY A 1076 -44.63 -20.90 32.28
CA GLY A 1076 -43.28 -21.34 31.89
C GLY A 1076 -42.24 -20.18 31.89
N PRO A 1077 -40.96 -20.44 31.56
CA PRO A 1077 -39.87 -19.46 31.67
C PRO A 1077 -39.93 -18.32 30.63
N LYS A 1078 -39.22 -17.22 30.91
CA LYS A 1078 -39.28 -15.95 30.15
C LYS A 1078 -38.66 -16.05 28.74
N PRO A 1079 -39.26 -15.43 27.71
CA PRO A 1079 -38.60 -15.16 26.43
C PRO A 1079 -37.55 -14.02 26.54
N PRO A 1080 -36.64 -13.89 25.55
CA PRO A 1080 -35.69 -12.77 25.47
C PRO A 1080 -36.38 -11.40 25.32
N PRO A 1081 -35.67 -10.29 25.62
CA PRO A 1081 -36.24 -8.93 25.53
C PRO A 1081 -36.62 -8.55 24.10
N PRO A 1082 -37.65 -7.69 23.91
CA PRO A 1082 -38.12 -7.30 22.59
C PRO A 1082 -37.07 -6.49 21.81
N ALA A 1083 -37.08 -6.66 20.49
CA ALA A 1083 -36.26 -5.85 19.59
C ALA A 1083 -36.61 -4.36 19.73
N LYS A 1084 -35.59 -3.50 19.70
CA LYS A 1084 -35.80 -2.04 19.68
C LYS A 1084 -36.53 -1.64 18.39
N PRO A 1085 -37.45 -0.67 18.42
CA PRO A 1085 -38.08 -0.17 17.19
C PRO A 1085 -37.01 0.37 16.24
N LYS A 1086 -37.17 0.07 14.94
CA LYS A 1086 -36.39 0.73 13.90
C LYS A 1086 -36.83 2.20 13.86
N LEU A 1087 -35.90 3.11 14.11
CA LEU A 1087 -36.06 4.51 13.73
C LEU A 1087 -35.81 4.60 12.22
N ASN A 1088 -36.87 4.82 11.46
CA ASN A 1088 -36.76 5.16 10.06
C ASN A 1088 -36.13 6.57 9.93
N PRO A 1089 -35.35 6.84 8.86
CA PRO A 1089 -34.88 8.20 8.60
C PRO A 1089 -36.07 9.12 8.32
N VAL A 1090 -35.95 10.39 8.69
CA VAL A 1090 -36.92 11.44 8.35
C VAL A 1090 -36.29 12.33 7.27
N VAL A 1091 -37.08 12.69 6.26
CA VAL A 1091 -36.70 13.63 5.22
C VAL A 1091 -37.58 14.87 5.29
N ILE A 1092 -37.01 16.04 4.99
CA ILE A 1092 -37.71 17.32 5.01
C ILE A 1092 -38.07 17.71 3.58
N ALA A 1093 -39.33 18.07 3.35
CA ALA A 1093 -39.79 18.62 2.08
C ALA A 1093 -39.11 19.97 1.77
N VAL A 1094 -38.48 20.07 0.60
CA VAL A 1094 -37.82 21.29 0.11
C VAL A 1094 -38.76 22.10 -0.79
N TYR A 1095 -39.68 21.42 -1.46
CA TYR A 1095 -40.73 21.98 -2.31
C TYR A 1095 -42.07 21.33 -1.94
N PRO A 1096 -43.21 22.06 -2.04
CA PRO A 1096 -44.51 21.46 -1.81
C PRO A 1096 -44.85 20.47 -2.92
N TYR A 1097 -45.68 19.49 -2.61
CA TYR A 1097 -46.16 18.49 -3.55
C TYR A 1097 -47.62 18.16 -3.26
N GLU A 1098 -48.45 18.14 -4.30
CA GLU A 1098 -49.86 17.78 -4.22
C GLU A 1098 -50.07 16.47 -4.99
N ALA A 1099 -50.55 15.45 -4.29
CA ALA A 1099 -50.83 14.12 -4.83
C ALA A 1099 -51.83 14.19 -6.00
N GLN A 1100 -51.44 13.60 -7.13
CA GLN A 1100 -52.24 13.46 -8.34
C GLN A 1100 -53.02 12.14 -8.35
N ASP A 1101 -52.53 11.12 -7.63
CA ASP A 1101 -53.19 9.82 -7.48
C ASP A 1101 -53.38 9.39 -6.01
N VAL A 1102 -54.26 8.40 -5.78
CA VAL A 1102 -54.77 8.05 -4.43
C VAL A 1102 -53.78 7.31 -3.52
N ASP A 1103 -52.65 6.82 -4.04
CA ASP A 1103 -51.55 6.23 -3.27
C ASP A 1103 -50.34 7.17 -3.10
N GLU A 1104 -50.41 8.39 -3.63
CA GLU A 1104 -49.41 9.45 -3.42
C GLU A 1104 -49.65 10.24 -2.11
N LEU A 1105 -48.64 10.99 -1.68
CA LEU A 1105 -48.61 11.73 -0.42
C LEU A 1105 -48.42 13.24 -0.66
N SER A 1106 -49.46 14.05 -0.42
CA SER A 1106 -49.32 15.51 -0.42
C SER A 1106 -48.59 16.01 0.84
N PHE A 1107 -47.77 17.05 0.69
CA PHE A 1107 -47.04 17.73 1.77
C PHE A 1107 -46.61 19.15 1.35
N GLU A 1108 -46.37 20.02 2.34
CA GLU A 1108 -45.89 21.38 2.14
C GLU A 1108 -44.37 21.50 2.31
N ALA A 1109 -43.77 22.57 1.78
CA ALA A 1109 -42.34 22.81 1.98
C ALA A 1109 -42.02 23.07 3.46
N GLY A 1110 -41.15 22.25 4.04
CA GLY A 1110 -40.81 22.24 5.46
C GLY A 1110 -41.37 21.04 6.25
N ASP A 1111 -42.29 20.25 5.67
CA ASP A 1111 -42.85 19.06 6.33
C ASP A 1111 -41.81 17.95 6.58
N GLU A 1112 -41.90 17.29 7.74
CA GLU A 1112 -41.10 16.11 8.10
C GLU A 1112 -41.84 14.82 7.72
N ILE A 1113 -41.26 14.05 6.79
CA ILE A 1113 -41.80 12.78 6.28
C ILE A 1113 -40.92 11.62 6.78
N GLU A 1114 -41.53 10.65 7.47
CA GLU A 1114 -40.86 9.41 7.89
C GLU A 1114 -40.66 8.51 6.66
N LEU A 1115 -39.41 8.37 6.21
CA LEU A 1115 -39.06 7.67 4.97
C LEU A 1115 -38.97 6.15 5.21
N MET A 1116 -39.89 5.40 4.61
CA MET A 1116 -40.03 3.96 4.79
C MET A 1116 -39.28 3.14 3.73
N ASN A 1117 -39.24 3.61 2.47
CA ASN A 1117 -38.51 2.96 1.38
C ASN A 1117 -38.05 3.98 0.31
N LYS A 1118 -36.90 3.72 -0.33
CA LYS A 1118 -36.43 4.47 -1.50
C LYS A 1118 -36.42 3.54 -2.72
N ASP A 1119 -37.28 3.79 -3.70
CA ASP A 1119 -37.20 3.07 -4.97
C ASP A 1119 -36.17 3.71 -5.93
N ALA A 1120 -35.60 2.89 -6.81
CA ALA A 1120 -34.63 3.33 -7.82
C ALA A 1120 -35.25 4.15 -8.97
N SER A 1121 -36.58 4.09 -9.13
CA SER A 1121 -37.36 4.94 -10.05
C SER A 1121 -37.40 6.43 -9.66
N GLY A 1122 -36.97 6.77 -8.44
CA GLY A 1122 -37.02 8.14 -7.92
C GLY A 1122 -38.28 8.47 -7.11
N TRP A 1123 -39.28 7.58 -7.09
CA TRP A 1123 -40.44 7.68 -6.21
C TRP A 1123 -40.16 6.95 -4.89
N TRP A 1124 -40.34 7.63 -3.77
CA TRP A 1124 -40.04 7.13 -2.44
C TRP A 1124 -41.32 6.93 -1.65
N GLN A 1125 -41.35 5.94 -0.76
CA GLN A 1125 -42.50 5.70 0.10
C GLN A 1125 -42.21 6.20 1.51
N GLY A 1126 -43.12 6.98 2.08
CA GLY A 1126 -42.99 7.47 3.43
C GLY A 1126 -44.31 7.91 4.03
N LYS A 1127 -44.23 8.54 5.20
CA LYS A 1127 -45.36 8.74 6.09
C LYS A 1127 -45.35 10.13 6.72
N ILE A 1128 -46.47 10.83 6.62
CA ILE A 1128 -46.72 12.11 7.29
C ILE A 1128 -48.07 12.06 8.00
N ASN A 1129 -48.15 12.52 9.24
CA ASN A 1129 -49.40 12.64 10.01
C ASN A 1129 -50.35 11.41 9.92
N ASN A 1130 -49.76 10.21 10.02
CA ASN A 1130 -50.39 8.88 9.88
C ASN A 1130 -50.94 8.48 8.49
N ARG A 1131 -50.79 9.30 7.43
CA ARG A 1131 -50.94 8.84 6.03
C ARG A 1131 -49.61 8.28 5.52
N VAL A 1132 -49.67 7.21 4.72
CA VAL A 1132 -48.52 6.60 4.03
C VAL A 1132 -48.80 6.66 2.53
N GLY A 1133 -47.80 7.05 1.74
CA GLY A 1133 -47.94 7.15 0.28
C GLY A 1133 -46.60 7.33 -0.44
N LEU A 1134 -46.66 7.37 -1.76
CA LEU A 1134 -45.53 7.65 -2.65
C LEU A 1134 -45.32 9.15 -2.84
N PHE A 1135 -44.07 9.56 -3.04
CA PHE A 1135 -43.72 10.95 -3.37
C PHE A 1135 -42.42 11.04 -4.20
N PRO A 1136 -42.22 12.11 -4.97
CA PRO A 1136 -40.98 12.31 -5.74
C PRO A 1136 -39.79 12.62 -4.81
N GLY A 1137 -38.79 11.74 -4.78
CA GLY A 1137 -37.63 11.82 -3.89
C GLY A 1137 -36.72 13.05 -4.12
N ASN A 1138 -36.86 13.74 -5.25
CA ASN A 1138 -36.18 15.00 -5.55
C ASN A 1138 -36.88 16.25 -4.97
N TYR A 1139 -38.06 16.10 -4.35
CA TYR A 1139 -38.77 17.19 -3.65
C TYR A 1139 -38.39 17.27 -2.17
N VAL A 1140 -37.63 16.31 -1.64
CA VAL A 1140 -37.24 16.19 -0.22
C VAL A 1140 -35.72 16.20 -0.02
N LYS A 1141 -35.29 16.24 1.24
CA LYS A 1141 -33.87 16.19 1.65
C LYS A 1141 -33.64 15.46 2.97
N GLU A 1142 -32.57 14.68 3.02
CA GLU A 1142 -32.03 13.95 4.19
C GLU A 1142 -31.10 14.80 5.10
#